data_AF-A0A2E3YIS6-F1
#
_entry.id   AF-A0A2E3YIS6-F1
#
_cell.length_a   1.000
_cell.length_b   1.000
_cell.length_c   1.000
_cell.angle_alpha   90.00
_cell.angle_beta   90.00
_cell.angle_gamma   90.00
#
_symmetry.space_group_name_H-M   'P 1'
#
loop_
_entity.id
_entity.type
_entity.pdbx_description
1 polymer ?
#
loop_
_entity_poly.entity_id
_entity_poly.type
_entity_poly.pdbx_seq_one_letter_code
_entity_poly.pdbx_strand_id
1 'polypeptide(L)'
;MHSLLTLHRVVGAGVFLVTLGLYTKTMAPTVSFWDAGEFISCSYILGVPHPPGSPLYVLLGRIFSLIPIGSVASRVIFMSALSSAIAVLFTYLSAVVLARRAMGGEALRTFGDSRDWATTMGAAVAAMCLATSYTFWFNGTEAEVYAYSLFFVCGGMWSMFYWEGTRHGTGNDRWLFFIAYFFGLGGGLHLLCLLTIPALIILAWFGDKDLRRLILVMAGAGIQGLIVLTAFAENPASARLIALLAAAAAAIFYTYIWNSHSHYRQTLQYLVGAGLAVLVARLVFGPGTQMKVVVALCAAGILYHLFKTDRRALGLMVGTVILFGIGYSTYVALLIRSGLDPGIDMNNPENLTNFFAFLNREQYGTDSQLLGMLTERSSRSYQLWHQQMKYFFQQWPFPFLERDHIFRWATEDAPHVISISLVPMVVGLGGLLWHGKRDWRRFLAVLTMFVIMGLGLSLYLNMPDPQPRERHYVFGGMFLAWTLWMGLGWTALVDTIRRQFSLPTNAIAAISVVGLLLPLGVGAKLYHEMDRTDDFIAYDYAYNLLQSCDPNSLLFTNGDNDTFPLWYMQEVEGIRTDVRVVNLSLLNTSWYIKQLRDREPKVAMARPGQPELTDIYIDSTLCDTQLVDLYKRVWREPKTPYEYEQMGIDVQVSPQPGHDLLRIQDIMSIGIVYWNNRERPIHFAITVASGNRVGLDPYLEMQGMTMKLMPEKVSGPGSIEALSHNLYEVYRFRSINDPDVFKDVNTSRLLGNYRACVMTLAEAYRNEDRLDELAELLRWAEETVDLGWQGLYSASEHYRTAGRSDLAVEFLHQAGLELVEEYGKHPSATYENGLALGSILLNNHRAIAQAEEVYTKTIALEPARYDGVHELAATLQAGGRTEDAMKVVMDYMASYGEAPEAVTDQQVLLNALEKSAARAAALGDSTDAGTNDGGEAETGGS
;
A
#
# COMPACT_ATOMS: atom_id res chain seq x y z
N MET A 1 46.76 14.24 -2.95
CA MET A 1 45.73 15.24 -2.59
C MET A 1 44.64 15.41 -3.65
N HIS A 2 44.92 15.54 -4.95
CA HIS A 2 43.84 15.61 -5.99
C HIS A 2 42.99 14.33 -6.12
N SER A 3 43.51 13.15 -5.75
CA SER A 3 42.77 11.87 -5.84
C SER A 3 41.58 11.73 -4.87
N LEU A 4 41.63 12.34 -3.67
CA LEU A 4 40.61 12.15 -2.62
C LEU A 4 39.37 13.06 -2.80
N LEU A 5 39.56 14.24 -3.40
CA LEU A 5 38.46 15.10 -3.87
C LEU A 5 37.70 14.46 -5.05
N THR A 6 38.37 13.54 -5.75
CA THR A 6 37.78 12.72 -6.81
C THR A 6 37.00 11.53 -6.23
N LEU A 7 37.46 10.94 -5.12
CA LEU A 7 36.84 9.75 -4.51
C LEU A 7 35.34 9.94 -4.21
N HIS A 8 34.97 10.96 -3.46
CA HIS A 8 33.56 11.17 -3.09
C HIS A 8 32.67 11.46 -4.30
N ARG A 9 33.22 12.03 -5.39
CA ARG A 9 32.48 12.31 -6.62
C ARG A 9 32.28 11.04 -7.44
N VAL A 10 33.32 10.22 -7.56
CA VAL A 10 33.28 8.93 -8.26
C VAL A 10 32.32 7.98 -7.55
N VAL A 11 32.41 7.84 -6.23
CA VAL A 11 31.50 6.98 -5.46
C VAL A 11 30.06 7.50 -5.53
N GLY A 12 29.85 8.82 -5.46
CA GLY A 12 28.52 9.40 -5.62
C GLY A 12 27.91 9.12 -7.01
N ALA A 13 28.70 9.26 -8.08
CA ALA A 13 28.28 8.90 -9.43
C ALA A 13 28.00 7.40 -9.55
N GLY A 14 28.83 6.55 -8.94
CA GLY A 14 28.62 5.11 -8.88
C GLY A 14 27.31 4.73 -8.18
N VAL A 15 27.03 5.31 -7.01
CA VAL A 15 25.76 5.12 -6.28
C VAL A 15 24.58 5.48 -7.18
N PHE A 16 24.61 6.66 -7.82
CA PHE A 16 23.54 7.09 -8.72
C PHE A 16 23.34 6.11 -9.90
N LEU A 17 24.41 5.74 -10.60
CA LEU A 17 24.33 4.88 -11.78
C LEU A 17 23.91 3.45 -11.44
N VAL A 18 24.40 2.90 -10.32
CA VAL A 18 23.99 1.56 -9.86
C VAL A 18 22.52 1.55 -9.47
N THR A 19 22.05 2.54 -8.72
CA THR A 19 20.63 2.64 -8.34
C THR A 19 19.73 2.85 -9.56
N LEU A 20 20.11 3.74 -10.48
CA LEU A 20 19.34 3.95 -11.71
C LEU A 20 19.28 2.66 -12.54
N GLY A 21 20.42 1.96 -12.69
CA GLY A 21 20.48 0.68 -13.39
C GLY A 21 19.62 -0.39 -12.72
N LEU A 22 19.64 -0.47 -11.39
CA LEU A 22 18.80 -1.39 -10.62
C LEU A 22 17.31 -1.15 -10.89
N TYR A 23 16.83 0.07 -10.69
CA TYR A 23 15.41 0.38 -10.85
C TYR A 23 14.94 0.33 -12.29
N THR A 24 15.77 0.75 -13.25
CA THR A 24 15.42 0.63 -14.67
C THR A 24 15.34 -0.82 -15.10
N LYS A 25 16.18 -1.70 -14.51
CA LYS A 25 16.12 -3.13 -14.81
C LYS A 25 14.87 -3.76 -14.22
N THR A 26 14.51 -3.43 -12.98
CA THR A 26 13.41 -4.09 -12.24
C THR A 26 12.07 -3.38 -12.33
N MET A 27 11.94 -2.31 -13.13
CA MET A 27 10.66 -1.59 -13.27
C MET A 27 9.64 -2.39 -14.08
N ALA A 28 8.36 -2.16 -13.82
CA ALA A 28 7.29 -2.81 -14.59
C ALA A 28 7.34 -2.39 -16.08
N PRO A 29 7.13 -3.32 -17.04
CA PRO A 29 7.16 -3.04 -18.47
C PRO A 29 5.91 -2.28 -18.93
N THR A 30 4.83 -2.35 -18.15
CA THR A 30 3.51 -1.81 -18.46
C THR A 30 2.78 -1.32 -17.19
N VAL A 31 1.50 -0.99 -17.31
CA VAL A 31 0.64 -0.61 -16.18
C VAL A 31 0.57 -1.73 -15.14
N SER A 32 0.61 -1.34 -13.87
CA SER A 32 0.39 -2.19 -12.71
C SER A 32 -0.97 -1.89 -12.05
N PHE A 33 -1.37 -2.68 -11.07
CA PHE A 33 -2.58 -2.43 -10.27
C PHE A 33 -2.44 -1.15 -9.43
N TRP A 34 -3.50 -0.79 -8.70
CA TRP A 34 -3.60 0.46 -7.92
C TRP A 34 -3.59 1.73 -8.78
N ASP A 35 -3.06 2.81 -8.22
CA ASP A 35 -3.16 4.17 -8.74
C ASP A 35 -2.31 4.37 -10.01
N ALA A 36 -1.41 3.42 -10.32
CA ALA A 36 -0.52 3.50 -11.48
C ALA A 36 -1.28 3.69 -12.80
N GLY A 37 -2.36 2.94 -13.03
CA GLY A 37 -3.19 3.07 -14.24
C GLY A 37 -3.81 4.46 -14.39
N GLU A 38 -4.28 5.04 -13.29
CA GLU A 38 -4.83 6.40 -13.26
C GLU A 38 -3.73 7.44 -13.50
N PHE A 39 -2.61 7.36 -12.78
CA PHE A 39 -1.52 8.32 -12.89
C PHE A 39 -0.88 8.32 -14.27
N ILE A 40 -0.70 7.14 -14.90
CA ILE A 40 -0.18 7.04 -16.27
C ILE A 40 -1.18 7.62 -17.26
N SER A 41 -2.46 7.28 -17.14
CA SER A 41 -3.53 7.79 -18.02
C SER A 41 -3.64 9.31 -17.92
N CYS A 42 -3.77 9.84 -16.71
CA CYS A 42 -3.80 11.28 -16.45
C CYS A 42 -2.53 11.98 -16.93
N SER A 43 -1.35 11.37 -16.81
CA SER A 43 -0.11 11.92 -17.38
C SER A 43 -0.13 11.96 -18.90
N TYR A 44 -0.74 10.97 -19.56
CA TYR A 44 -0.86 10.91 -21.01
C TYR A 44 -1.87 11.94 -21.53
N ILE A 45 -3.09 11.99 -20.98
CA ILE A 45 -4.14 12.92 -21.46
C ILE A 45 -4.12 14.29 -20.79
N LEU A 46 -3.21 14.49 -19.82
CA LEU A 46 -3.19 15.65 -18.91
C LEU A 46 -4.56 15.83 -18.22
N GLY A 47 -5.03 14.75 -17.60
CA GLY A 47 -6.28 14.65 -16.83
C GLY A 47 -6.12 15.03 -15.35
N VAL A 48 -7.20 14.87 -14.58
CA VAL A 48 -7.23 15.17 -13.14
C VAL A 48 -7.43 13.86 -12.35
N PRO A 49 -6.38 13.35 -11.67
CA PRO A 49 -6.48 12.15 -10.86
C PRO A 49 -7.10 12.46 -9.49
N HIS A 50 -7.27 11.43 -8.67
CA HIS A 50 -7.87 11.52 -7.35
C HIS A 50 -7.24 12.61 -6.44
N PRO A 51 -8.02 13.28 -5.57
CA PRO A 51 -7.50 14.36 -4.72
C PRO A 51 -6.32 13.93 -3.84
N PRO A 52 -5.24 14.73 -3.77
CA PRO A 52 -5.15 16.13 -4.18
C PRO A 52 -4.72 16.36 -5.65
N GLY A 53 -4.80 15.37 -6.53
CA GLY A 53 -4.64 15.56 -7.99
C GLY A 53 -3.21 15.63 -8.51
N SER A 54 -2.21 15.77 -7.63
CA SER A 54 -0.77 15.69 -7.95
C SER A 54 -0.36 16.39 -9.27
N PRO A 55 -0.76 17.66 -9.50
CA PRO A 55 -0.65 18.30 -10.82
C PRO A 55 0.78 18.37 -11.36
N LEU A 56 1.79 18.57 -10.50
CA LEU A 56 3.19 18.55 -10.94
C LEU A 56 3.60 17.17 -11.46
N TYR A 57 3.13 16.09 -10.83
CA TYR A 57 3.38 14.73 -11.30
C TYR A 57 2.83 14.54 -12.71
N VAL A 58 1.56 14.91 -12.93
CA VAL A 58 0.88 14.79 -14.23
C VAL A 58 1.61 15.59 -15.32
N LEU A 59 2.02 16.83 -15.01
CA LEU A 59 2.76 17.67 -15.96
C LEU A 59 4.12 17.08 -16.33
N LEU A 60 4.86 16.54 -15.36
CA LEU A 60 6.13 15.87 -15.63
C LEU A 60 5.92 14.55 -16.37
N GLY A 61 4.92 13.76 -15.97
CA GLY A 61 4.55 12.51 -16.63
C GLY A 61 4.17 12.72 -18.09
N ARG A 62 3.53 13.85 -18.43
CA ARG A 62 3.28 14.22 -19.83
C ARG A 62 4.58 14.44 -20.60
N ILE A 63 5.59 15.04 -20.01
CA ILE A 63 6.90 15.22 -20.67
C ILE A 63 7.53 13.84 -20.95
N PHE A 64 7.48 12.93 -19.97
CA PHE A 64 8.05 11.60 -20.12
C PHE A 64 7.29 10.73 -21.13
N SER A 65 5.94 10.80 -21.15
CA SER A 65 5.14 10.05 -22.13
C SER A 65 5.43 10.42 -23.58
N LEU A 66 5.92 11.65 -23.84
CA LEU A 66 6.31 12.13 -25.17
C LEU A 66 7.68 11.63 -25.66
N ILE A 67 8.49 11.01 -24.80
CA ILE A 67 9.80 10.45 -25.19
C ILE A 67 9.57 9.20 -26.06
N PRO A 68 10.09 9.10 -27.31
CA PRO A 68 9.71 8.03 -28.24
C PRO A 68 10.46 6.70 -28.01
N ILE A 69 10.54 6.20 -26.77
CA ILE A 69 11.24 4.95 -26.41
C ILE A 69 10.39 4.13 -25.43
N GLY A 70 10.17 2.84 -25.68
CA GLY A 70 9.36 1.97 -24.80
C GLY A 70 7.86 2.25 -24.83
N SER A 71 7.08 1.59 -23.98
CA SER A 71 5.64 1.84 -23.79
C SER A 71 5.39 3.18 -23.07
N VAL A 72 4.21 3.78 -23.20
CA VAL A 72 3.86 5.01 -22.44
C VAL A 72 3.98 4.76 -20.93
N ALA A 73 3.49 3.62 -20.44
CA ALA A 73 3.64 3.21 -19.06
C ALA A 73 5.11 3.18 -18.61
N SER A 74 5.98 2.45 -19.32
CA SER A 74 7.41 2.34 -18.94
C SER A 74 8.12 3.69 -18.90
N ARG A 75 7.75 4.66 -19.75
CA ARG A 75 8.33 6.02 -19.74
C ARG A 75 7.94 6.80 -18.48
N VAL A 76 6.67 6.70 -18.07
CA VAL A 76 6.17 7.36 -16.85
C VAL A 76 6.74 6.65 -15.61
N ILE A 77 6.86 5.33 -15.61
CA ILE A 77 7.50 4.58 -14.53
C ILE A 77 9.00 4.91 -14.42
N PHE A 78 9.70 5.05 -15.55
CA PHE A 78 11.11 5.45 -15.55
C PHE A 78 11.34 6.82 -14.89
N MET A 79 10.33 7.69 -14.92
CA MET A 79 10.37 8.96 -14.18
C MET A 79 10.50 8.70 -12.66
N SER A 80 9.82 7.67 -12.11
CA SER A 80 9.94 7.24 -10.70
C SER A 80 11.34 6.70 -10.44
N ALA A 81 11.83 5.80 -11.29
CA ALA A 81 13.18 5.22 -11.18
C ALA A 81 14.27 6.30 -11.15
N LEU A 82 14.17 7.30 -12.03
CA LEU A 82 15.09 8.42 -12.10
C LEU A 82 15.02 9.29 -10.83
N SER A 83 13.81 9.65 -10.39
CA SER A 83 13.63 10.48 -9.20
C SER A 83 14.17 9.80 -7.93
N SER A 84 13.93 8.49 -7.78
CA SER A 84 14.43 7.66 -6.69
C SER A 84 15.96 7.51 -6.73
N ALA A 85 16.57 7.32 -7.91
CA ALA A 85 18.03 7.30 -8.04
C ALA A 85 18.68 8.63 -7.64
N ILE A 86 18.07 9.76 -7.98
CA ILE A 86 18.53 11.09 -7.56
C ILE A 86 18.33 11.28 -6.04
N ALA A 87 17.23 10.80 -5.48
CA ALA A 87 16.98 10.82 -4.03
C ALA A 87 18.03 10.02 -3.24
N VAL A 88 18.43 8.85 -3.75
CA VAL A 88 19.53 8.04 -3.20
C VAL A 88 20.86 8.79 -3.28
N LEU A 89 21.13 9.49 -4.39
CA LEU A 89 22.30 10.37 -4.50
C LEU A 89 22.27 11.49 -3.44
N PHE A 90 21.12 12.13 -3.20
CA PHE A 90 21.01 13.14 -2.15
C PHE A 90 21.18 12.57 -0.74
N THR A 91 20.75 11.32 -0.52
CA THR A 91 21.00 10.58 0.72
C THR A 91 22.49 10.36 0.93
N TYR A 92 23.20 9.89 -0.11
CA TYR A 92 24.66 9.77 -0.11
C TYR A 92 25.32 11.11 0.26
N LEU A 93 24.96 12.19 -0.44
CA LEU A 93 25.57 13.50 -0.22
C LEU A 93 25.28 14.03 1.20
N SER A 94 24.08 13.81 1.72
CA SER A 94 23.71 14.17 3.09
C SER A 94 24.52 13.39 4.12
N ALA A 95 24.66 12.07 3.92
CA ALA A 95 25.46 11.22 4.79
C ALA A 95 26.95 11.62 4.79
N VAL A 96 27.52 12.01 3.64
CA VAL A 96 28.89 12.56 3.57
C VAL A 96 29.03 13.80 4.45
N VAL A 97 28.09 14.75 4.37
CA VAL A 97 28.13 15.98 5.18
C VAL A 97 28.05 15.64 6.67
N LEU A 98 27.10 14.80 7.07
CA LEU A 98 26.91 14.40 8.47
C LEU A 98 28.15 13.67 9.02
N ALA A 99 28.69 12.72 8.27
CA ALA A 99 29.88 11.95 8.64
C ALA A 99 31.09 12.87 8.86
N ARG A 100 31.35 13.79 7.93
CA ARG A 100 32.48 14.74 8.04
C ARG A 100 32.34 15.66 9.25
N ARG A 101 31.14 16.23 9.46
CA ARG A 101 30.84 17.09 10.62
C ARG A 101 31.05 16.34 11.93
N ALA A 102 30.49 15.13 12.06
CA ALA A 102 30.62 14.30 13.24
C ALA A 102 32.09 13.87 13.52
N MET A 103 32.92 13.78 12.49
CA MET A 103 34.36 13.52 12.63
C MET A 103 35.20 14.78 12.91
N GLY A 104 34.58 15.95 13.11
CA GLY A 104 35.24 17.23 13.38
C GLY A 104 35.80 17.93 12.15
N GLY A 105 35.40 17.51 10.94
CA GLY A 105 35.78 18.14 9.67
C GLY A 105 34.81 19.23 9.22
N GLU A 106 35.17 19.92 8.14
CA GLU A 106 34.26 20.83 7.44
C GLU A 106 33.30 20.04 6.55
N ALA A 107 32.04 20.47 6.44
CA ALA A 107 30.98 19.78 5.69
C ALA A 107 31.37 19.42 4.25
N LEU A 108 31.92 20.40 3.52
CA LEU A 108 32.14 20.31 2.08
C LEU A 108 33.61 20.09 1.70
N ARG A 109 34.51 19.95 2.68
CA ARG A 109 35.94 19.71 2.43
C ARG A 109 36.33 18.29 2.81
N THR A 110 37.18 17.68 1.98
CA THR A 110 37.80 16.39 2.26
C THR A 110 38.83 16.51 3.38
N PHE A 111 39.06 15.42 4.11
CA PHE A 111 40.13 15.35 5.11
C PHE A 111 41.52 15.30 4.48
N GLY A 112 41.63 14.77 3.25
CA GLY A 112 42.91 14.57 2.58
C GLY A 112 43.68 13.35 3.08
N ASP A 113 43.04 12.45 3.83
CA ASP A 113 43.62 11.25 4.41
C ASP A 113 42.64 10.06 4.41
N SER A 114 43.02 8.96 5.09
CA SER A 114 42.21 7.75 5.22
C SER A 114 40.79 7.94 5.78
N ARG A 115 40.45 9.06 6.43
CA ARG A 115 39.08 9.37 6.88
C ARG A 115 38.12 9.60 5.72
N ASP A 116 38.63 10.01 4.55
CA ASP A 116 37.80 10.17 3.35
C ASP A 116 37.20 8.84 2.88
N TRP A 117 37.89 7.71 3.08
CA TRP A 117 37.35 6.37 2.76
C TRP A 117 36.22 5.97 3.72
N ALA A 118 36.43 6.15 5.02
CA ALA A 118 35.41 5.82 6.03
C ALA A 118 34.12 6.63 5.79
N THR A 119 34.25 7.94 5.57
CA THR A 119 33.10 8.83 5.32
C THR A 119 32.42 8.56 3.99
N THR A 120 33.19 8.37 2.91
CA THR A 120 32.64 8.14 1.57
C THR A 120 31.91 6.80 1.48
N MET A 121 32.53 5.70 1.95
CA MET A 121 31.88 4.40 1.88
C MET A 121 30.78 4.23 2.91
N GLY A 122 30.90 4.83 4.10
CA GLY A 122 29.78 4.87 5.05
C GLY A 122 28.56 5.61 4.49
N ALA A 123 28.78 6.71 3.76
CA ALA A 123 27.71 7.37 3.03
C ALA A 123 27.14 6.51 1.89
N ALA A 124 27.97 5.75 1.19
CA ALA A 124 27.51 4.79 0.19
C ALA A 124 26.67 3.67 0.81
N VAL A 125 27.03 3.18 2.01
CA VAL A 125 26.22 2.22 2.78
C VAL A 125 24.86 2.80 3.11
N ALA A 126 24.78 4.04 3.62
CA ALA A 126 23.49 4.70 3.88
C ALA A 126 22.62 4.76 2.62
N ALA A 127 23.18 5.26 1.53
CA ALA A 127 22.45 5.45 0.27
C ALA A 127 21.99 4.13 -0.33
N MET A 128 22.87 3.12 -0.39
CA MET A 128 22.52 1.82 -0.94
C MET A 128 21.55 1.05 -0.03
N CYS A 129 21.59 1.21 1.29
CA CYS A 129 20.57 0.63 2.18
C CYS A 129 19.20 1.28 1.98
N LEU A 130 19.15 2.57 1.63
CA LEU A 130 17.89 3.18 1.20
C LEU A 130 17.46 2.61 -0.15
N ALA A 131 18.38 2.52 -1.11
CA ALA A 131 18.10 2.04 -2.46
C ALA A 131 17.53 0.62 -2.47
N THR A 132 18.04 -0.27 -1.61
CA THR A 132 17.61 -1.66 -1.54
C THR A 132 16.56 -1.90 -0.46
N SER A 133 16.03 -0.87 0.20
CA SER A 133 14.95 -1.05 1.17
C SER A 133 13.62 -1.40 0.50
N TYR A 134 12.84 -2.28 1.12
CA TYR A 134 11.56 -2.77 0.60
C TYR A 134 10.69 -1.65 0.01
N THR A 135 10.36 -0.64 0.82
CA THR A 135 9.42 0.42 0.41
C THR A 135 10.00 1.32 -0.67
N PHE A 136 11.29 1.64 -0.58
CA PHE A 136 11.89 2.61 -1.48
C PHE A 136 12.12 2.01 -2.86
N TRP A 137 12.51 0.73 -2.93
CA TRP A 137 12.65 0.00 -4.18
C TRP A 137 11.28 -0.18 -4.85
N PHE A 138 10.28 -0.68 -4.11
CA PHE A 138 8.90 -0.85 -4.60
C PHE A 138 8.35 0.41 -5.28
N ASN A 139 8.46 1.57 -4.61
CA ASN A 139 7.98 2.84 -5.17
C ASN A 139 8.85 3.34 -6.34
N GLY A 140 10.12 2.95 -6.41
CA GLY A 140 11.03 3.33 -7.50
C GLY A 140 10.75 2.61 -8.82
N THR A 141 10.01 1.51 -8.79
CA THR A 141 9.74 0.62 -9.94
C THR A 141 8.31 0.73 -10.48
N GLU A 142 7.51 1.67 -9.96
CA GLU A 142 6.09 1.85 -10.28
C GLU A 142 5.73 3.33 -10.48
N ALA A 143 4.62 3.61 -11.17
CA ALA A 143 4.13 4.96 -11.45
C ALA A 143 3.36 5.54 -10.25
N GLU A 144 4.09 5.82 -9.16
CA GLU A 144 3.54 6.28 -7.88
C GLU A 144 4.12 7.63 -7.42
N VAL A 145 3.32 8.40 -6.69
CA VAL A 145 3.71 9.76 -6.22
C VAL A 145 4.76 9.74 -5.10
N TYR A 146 4.93 8.60 -4.42
CA TYR A 146 5.79 8.50 -3.23
C TYR A 146 7.28 8.59 -3.56
N ALA A 147 7.72 8.05 -4.70
CA ALA A 147 9.12 8.15 -5.18
C ALA A 147 9.59 9.62 -5.24
N TYR A 148 8.78 10.45 -5.88
CA TYR A 148 9.05 11.89 -6.02
C TYR A 148 8.96 12.63 -4.71
N SER A 149 7.98 12.28 -3.86
CA SER A 149 7.87 12.88 -2.55
C SER A 149 9.16 12.69 -1.76
N LEU A 150 9.75 11.47 -1.83
CA LEU A 150 11.04 11.18 -1.21
C LEU A 150 12.23 11.86 -1.90
N PHE A 151 12.18 12.11 -3.21
CA PHE A 151 13.13 13.00 -3.89
C PHE A 151 13.11 14.41 -3.29
N PHE A 152 11.94 14.99 -3.01
CA PHE A 152 11.84 16.30 -2.35
C PHE A 152 12.34 16.26 -0.91
N VAL A 153 12.05 15.20 -0.16
CA VAL A 153 12.59 14.99 1.20
C VAL A 153 14.12 14.94 1.18
N CYS A 154 14.71 14.07 0.37
CA CYS A 154 16.15 13.86 0.31
C CYS A 154 16.88 15.10 -0.24
N GLY A 155 16.38 15.66 -1.34
CA GLY A 155 16.94 16.87 -1.97
C GLY A 155 16.81 18.10 -1.09
N GLY A 156 15.72 18.24 -0.35
CA GLY A 156 15.50 19.32 0.61
C GLY A 156 16.45 19.23 1.80
N MET A 157 16.60 18.03 2.38
CA MET A 157 17.58 17.76 3.44
C MET A 157 19.01 18.07 2.98
N TRP A 158 19.41 17.56 1.82
CA TRP A 158 20.74 17.84 1.27
C TRP A 158 20.97 19.33 0.99
N SER A 159 20.00 20.01 0.38
CA SER A 159 20.10 21.45 0.09
C SER A 159 20.27 22.28 1.37
N MET A 160 19.62 21.86 2.45
CA MET A 160 19.75 22.49 3.75
C MET A 160 21.12 22.24 4.39
N PHE A 161 21.63 21.00 4.31
CA PHE A 161 23.00 20.69 4.73
C PHE A 161 24.05 21.45 3.90
N TYR A 162 23.80 21.62 2.61
CA TYR A 162 24.67 22.40 1.73
C TYR A 162 24.69 23.87 2.14
N TRP A 163 23.51 24.49 2.31
CA TRP A 163 23.37 25.87 2.81
C TRP A 163 24.07 26.06 4.17
N GLU A 164 23.91 25.10 5.07
CA GLU A 164 24.54 25.13 6.40
C GLU A 164 26.07 24.91 6.33
N GLY A 165 26.54 24.19 5.31
CA GLY A 165 27.94 23.91 5.04
C GLY A 165 28.71 25.07 4.41
N THR A 166 28.03 26.06 3.84
CA THR A 166 28.61 27.22 3.15
C THR A 166 28.59 28.48 4.03
N ARG A 167 29.32 29.54 3.62
CA ARG A 167 29.38 30.80 4.37
C ARG A 167 28.01 31.49 4.38
N HIS A 168 27.52 31.87 5.57
CA HIS A 168 26.25 32.57 5.74
C HIS A 168 26.32 34.05 5.33
N GLY A 169 25.22 34.58 4.79
CA GLY A 169 25.10 35.94 4.25
C GLY A 169 24.14 36.00 3.06
N THR A 170 23.89 37.20 2.52
CA THR A 170 22.90 37.46 1.47
C THR A 170 23.10 36.61 0.20
N GLY A 171 24.34 36.29 -0.16
CA GLY A 171 24.66 35.42 -1.30
C GLY A 171 24.32 33.94 -1.08
N ASN A 172 24.20 33.49 0.18
CA ASN A 172 23.86 32.11 0.53
C ASN A 172 22.35 31.93 0.79
N ASP A 173 21.64 33.00 1.13
CA ASP A 173 20.18 33.01 1.36
C ASP A 173 19.38 32.53 0.13
N ARG A 174 19.95 32.60 -1.08
CA ARG A 174 19.36 32.01 -2.30
C ARG A 174 19.03 30.53 -2.17
N TRP A 175 19.75 29.78 -1.33
CA TRP A 175 19.43 28.37 -1.07
C TRP A 175 18.17 28.22 -0.23
N LEU A 176 17.90 29.12 0.72
CA LEU A 176 16.65 29.11 1.48
C LEU A 176 15.45 29.39 0.57
N PHE A 177 15.64 30.33 -0.37
CA PHE A 177 14.68 30.61 -1.44
C PHE A 177 14.46 29.43 -2.38
N PHE A 178 15.54 28.76 -2.79
CA PHE A 178 15.44 27.53 -3.57
C PHE A 178 14.69 26.43 -2.81
N ILE A 179 15.02 26.20 -1.54
CA ILE A 179 14.34 25.22 -0.68
C ILE A 179 12.84 25.54 -0.58
N ALA A 180 12.48 26.82 -0.41
CA ALA A 180 11.09 27.26 -0.38
C ALA A 180 10.35 26.93 -1.68
N TYR A 181 10.94 27.28 -2.83
CA TYR A 181 10.41 26.94 -4.14
C TYR A 181 10.30 25.43 -4.36
N PHE A 182 11.34 24.69 -3.96
CA PHE A 182 11.45 23.24 -4.10
C PHE A 182 10.37 22.52 -3.31
N PHE A 183 10.11 22.89 -2.04
CA PHE A 183 8.99 22.33 -1.29
C PHE A 183 7.62 22.85 -1.77
N GLY A 184 7.55 24.05 -2.34
CA GLY A 184 6.35 24.53 -3.03
C GLY A 184 5.97 23.62 -4.19
N LEU A 185 6.95 23.28 -5.04
CA LEU A 185 6.79 22.28 -6.11
C LEU A 185 6.41 20.91 -5.55
N GLY A 186 7.11 20.45 -4.50
CA GLY A 186 6.80 19.18 -3.84
C GLY A 186 5.38 19.11 -3.30
N GLY A 187 4.82 20.22 -2.81
CA GLY A 187 3.42 20.32 -2.41
C GLY A 187 2.43 20.12 -3.57
N GLY A 188 2.81 20.53 -4.77
CA GLY A 188 2.11 20.27 -6.04
C GLY A 188 2.19 18.81 -6.53
N LEU A 189 2.95 17.97 -5.82
CA LEU A 189 3.09 16.56 -6.11
C LEU A 189 2.48 15.70 -4.99
N HIS A 190 3.01 15.80 -3.78
CA HIS A 190 2.48 15.08 -2.63
C HIS A 190 2.89 15.72 -1.30
N LEU A 191 1.91 15.91 -0.40
CA LEU A 191 2.08 16.67 0.85
C LEU A 191 3.05 16.03 1.87
N LEU A 192 3.34 14.72 1.75
CA LEU A 192 4.27 14.00 2.64
C LEU A 192 5.63 14.70 2.76
N CYS A 193 6.15 15.27 1.66
CA CYS A 193 7.45 15.93 1.67
C CYS A 193 7.50 17.13 2.66
N LEU A 194 6.37 17.82 2.86
CA LEU A 194 6.26 18.97 3.76
C LEU A 194 6.49 18.60 5.22
N LEU A 195 6.31 17.33 5.60
CA LEU A 195 6.62 16.83 6.95
C LEU A 195 8.12 16.88 7.29
N THR A 196 8.97 17.16 6.30
CA THR A 196 10.41 17.37 6.51
C THR A 196 10.73 18.79 7.00
N ILE A 197 9.84 19.76 6.78
CA ILE A 197 10.06 21.17 7.13
C ILE A 197 10.47 21.38 8.59
N PRO A 198 9.87 20.70 9.61
CA PRO A 198 10.32 20.81 11.00
C PRO A 198 11.80 20.46 11.18
N ALA A 199 12.32 19.43 10.51
CA ALA A 199 13.74 19.08 10.57
C ALA A 199 14.62 20.17 9.93
N LEU A 200 14.16 20.77 8.81
CA LEU A 200 14.87 21.88 8.16
C LEU A 200 14.89 23.13 9.04
N ILE A 201 13.80 23.43 9.75
CA ILE A 201 13.73 24.53 10.71
C ILE A 201 14.76 24.33 11.84
N ILE A 202 14.95 23.10 12.32
CA ILE A 202 15.97 22.77 13.33
C ILE A 202 17.38 23.01 12.79
N LEU A 203 17.66 22.63 11.54
CA LEU A 203 18.94 22.93 10.89
C LEU A 203 19.16 24.44 10.73
N ALA A 204 18.12 25.16 10.30
CA ALA A 204 18.13 26.62 10.15
C ALA A 204 18.42 27.33 11.48
N TRP A 205 17.81 26.83 12.55
CA TRP A 205 17.97 27.31 13.92
C TRP A 205 19.42 27.23 14.44
N PHE A 206 20.17 26.22 14.01
CA PHE A 206 21.57 26.05 14.40
C PHE A 206 22.57 26.64 13.40
N GLY A 207 22.18 26.80 12.15
CA GLY A 207 23.03 27.32 11.07
C GLY A 207 23.26 28.83 11.16
N ASP A 208 22.20 29.64 11.29
CA ASP A 208 22.31 31.10 11.26
C ASP A 208 21.62 31.74 12.47
N LYS A 209 22.37 32.55 13.24
CA LYS A 209 21.87 33.25 14.42
C LYS A 209 20.80 34.30 14.08
N ASP A 210 20.86 34.90 12.90
CA ASP A 210 19.86 35.86 12.44
C ASP A 210 18.58 35.14 12.03
N LEU A 211 18.71 33.99 11.35
CA LEU A 211 17.58 33.16 10.96
C LEU A 211 16.89 32.51 12.17
N ARG A 212 17.64 32.09 13.19
CA ARG A 212 17.11 31.66 14.48
C ARG A 212 16.09 32.66 15.03
N ARG A 213 16.41 33.96 14.92
CA ARG A 213 15.53 35.03 15.41
C ARG A 213 14.27 35.17 14.54
N LEU A 214 14.40 35.06 13.22
CA LEU A 214 13.24 35.03 12.31
C LEU A 214 12.32 33.83 12.61
N ILE A 215 12.88 32.64 12.81
CA ILE A 215 12.11 31.44 13.19
C ILE A 215 11.33 31.69 14.48
N LEU A 216 11.94 32.37 15.46
CA LEU A 216 11.24 32.71 16.70
C LEU A 216 10.03 33.60 16.45
N VAL A 217 10.19 34.66 15.65
CA VAL A 217 9.10 35.58 15.28
C VAL A 217 7.98 34.83 14.54
N MET A 218 8.34 33.97 13.59
CA MET A 218 7.38 33.17 12.82
C MET A 218 6.64 32.15 13.67
N ALA A 219 7.33 31.45 14.58
CA ALA A 219 6.69 30.52 15.51
C ALA A 219 5.72 31.25 16.45
N GLY A 220 6.11 32.42 16.95
CA GLY A 220 5.22 33.29 17.74
C GLY A 220 3.97 33.70 16.96
N ALA A 221 4.15 34.23 15.75
CA ALA A 221 3.04 34.60 14.86
C ALA A 221 2.12 33.40 14.55
N GLY A 222 2.69 32.22 14.33
CA GLY A 222 1.96 30.98 14.09
C GLY A 222 1.13 30.54 15.30
N ILE A 223 1.71 30.55 16.50
CA ILE A 223 0.97 30.23 17.74
C ILE A 223 -0.15 31.26 17.95
N GLN A 224 0.11 32.54 17.71
CA GLN A 224 -0.89 33.60 17.81
C GLN A 224 -2.02 33.42 16.80
N GLY A 225 -1.69 33.03 15.57
CA GLY A 225 -2.65 32.65 14.54
C GLY A 225 -3.48 31.43 14.96
N LEU A 226 -2.86 30.42 15.59
CA LEU A 226 -3.56 29.25 16.09
C LEU A 226 -4.55 29.62 17.21
N ILE A 227 -4.16 30.49 18.16
CA ILE A 227 -5.06 31.01 19.19
C ILE A 227 -6.25 31.71 18.55
N VAL A 228 -6.02 32.57 17.55
CA VAL A 228 -7.08 33.26 16.81
C VAL A 228 -7.99 32.26 16.12
N LEU A 229 -7.45 31.33 15.33
CA LEU A 229 -8.23 30.35 14.59
C LEU A 229 -9.07 29.44 15.51
N THR A 230 -8.51 29.01 16.64
CA THR A 230 -9.18 28.12 17.58
C THR A 230 -10.13 28.82 18.53
N ALA A 231 -9.85 30.06 18.94
CA ALA A 231 -10.80 30.89 19.68
C ALA A 231 -12.09 31.15 18.87
N PHE A 232 -12.05 30.97 17.55
CA PHE A 232 -13.16 31.22 16.64
C PHE A 232 -13.63 29.96 15.89
N ALA A 233 -13.16 28.76 16.26
CA ALA A 233 -13.65 27.52 15.68
C ALA A 233 -15.02 27.13 16.27
N GLU A 234 -15.89 26.59 15.42
CA GLU A 234 -17.30 26.32 15.75
C GLU A 234 -17.51 25.15 16.73
N ASN A 235 -16.46 24.36 17.02
CA ASN A 235 -16.54 23.19 17.92
C ASN A 235 -16.07 23.51 19.35
N PRO A 236 -16.96 23.54 20.37
CA PRO A 236 -16.71 24.31 21.59
C PRO A 236 -15.76 23.67 22.62
N ALA A 237 -15.57 22.35 22.65
CA ALA A 237 -14.75 21.72 23.71
C ALA A 237 -13.28 21.56 23.30
N SER A 238 -13.04 21.01 22.12
CA SER A 238 -11.70 20.72 21.60
C SER A 238 -10.95 21.98 21.16
N ALA A 239 -11.66 22.94 20.55
CA ALA A 239 -11.06 24.20 20.14
C ALA A 239 -10.61 25.04 21.35
N ARG A 240 -11.36 24.99 22.47
CA ARG A 240 -10.96 25.66 23.72
C ARG A 240 -9.70 25.07 24.32
N LEU A 241 -9.56 23.74 24.31
CA LEU A 241 -8.34 23.08 24.80
C LEU A 241 -7.12 23.42 23.93
N ILE A 242 -7.25 23.37 22.60
CA ILE A 242 -6.15 23.76 21.70
C ILE A 242 -5.82 25.24 21.88
N ALA A 243 -6.81 26.12 21.98
CA ALA A 243 -6.60 27.55 22.22
C ALA A 243 -5.84 27.79 23.53
N LEU A 244 -6.18 27.07 24.60
CA LEU A 244 -5.51 27.14 25.90
C LEU A 244 -4.06 26.64 25.82
N LEU A 245 -3.82 25.50 25.17
CA LEU A 245 -2.48 24.96 24.97
C LEU A 245 -1.62 25.89 24.11
N ALA A 246 -2.18 26.44 23.03
CA ALA A 246 -1.52 27.42 22.18
C ALA A 246 -1.24 28.72 22.95
N ALA A 247 -2.18 29.22 23.77
CA ALA A 247 -1.97 30.40 24.61
C ALA A 247 -0.90 30.17 25.68
N ALA A 248 -0.89 29.00 26.33
CA ALA A 248 0.16 28.63 27.29
C ALA A 248 1.53 28.52 26.61
N ALA A 249 1.60 27.87 25.45
CA ALA A 249 2.81 27.80 24.64
C ALA A 249 3.29 29.19 24.21
N ALA A 250 2.39 30.06 23.73
CA ALA A 250 2.69 31.45 23.39
C ALA A 250 3.25 32.21 24.58
N ALA A 251 2.61 32.09 25.75
CA ALA A 251 3.03 32.78 26.96
C ALA A 251 4.45 32.34 27.39
N ILE A 252 4.70 31.03 27.44
CA ILE A 252 6.02 30.47 27.76
C ILE A 252 7.07 30.95 26.75
N PHE A 253 6.74 30.85 25.46
CA PHE A 253 7.61 31.22 24.36
C PHE A 253 7.94 32.71 24.33
N TYR A 254 6.93 33.58 24.46
CA TYR A 254 7.10 35.02 24.52
C TYR A 254 7.83 35.48 25.78
N THR A 255 7.60 34.84 26.92
CA THR A 255 8.34 35.11 28.16
C THR A 255 9.82 34.76 27.98
N TYR A 256 10.10 33.61 27.38
CA TYR A 256 11.48 33.21 27.06
C TYR A 256 12.15 34.25 26.15
N ILE A 257 11.54 34.62 25.02
CA ILE A 257 12.15 35.60 24.09
C ILE A 257 12.30 36.97 24.75
N TRP A 258 11.29 37.44 25.49
CA TRP A 258 11.32 38.72 26.20
C TRP A 258 12.52 38.85 27.15
N ASN A 259 12.81 37.77 27.86
CA ASN A 259 13.92 37.70 28.82
C ASN A 259 15.27 37.46 28.15
N SER A 260 15.32 36.71 27.05
CA SER A 260 16.58 36.29 26.42
C SER A 260 17.03 37.16 25.22
N HIS A 261 16.14 37.93 24.61
CA HIS A 261 16.40 38.63 23.33
C HIS A 261 15.80 40.06 23.32
N SER A 262 16.46 41.00 24.02
CA SER A 262 16.00 42.40 24.17
C SER A 262 15.73 43.13 22.84
N HIS A 263 16.47 42.82 21.79
CA HIS A 263 16.35 43.41 20.46
C HIS A 263 14.99 43.14 19.78
N TYR A 264 14.27 42.07 20.15
CA TYR A 264 12.99 41.67 19.54
C TYR A 264 11.77 42.00 20.40
N ARG A 265 11.96 42.64 21.55
CA ARG A 265 10.85 43.03 22.44
C ARG A 265 9.82 43.88 21.71
N GLN A 266 10.28 44.78 20.84
CA GLN A 266 9.39 45.62 20.04
C GLN A 266 8.61 44.79 19.01
N THR A 267 9.26 43.86 18.30
CA THR A 267 8.59 42.95 17.37
C THR A 267 7.57 42.06 18.07
N LEU A 268 7.88 41.55 19.27
CA LEU A 268 6.95 40.81 20.13
C LEU A 268 5.74 41.66 20.53
N GLN A 269 5.94 42.93 20.88
CA GLN A 269 4.84 43.85 21.18
C GLN A 269 3.93 44.05 19.96
N TYR A 270 4.49 44.12 18.75
CA TYR A 270 3.70 44.17 17.52
C TYR A 270 2.93 42.87 17.26
N LEU A 271 3.53 41.69 17.51
CA LEU A 271 2.84 40.40 17.37
C LEU A 271 1.70 40.24 18.38
N VAL A 272 1.97 40.54 19.65
CA VAL A 272 0.98 40.49 20.74
C VAL A 272 -0.11 41.53 20.51
N GLY A 273 0.27 42.76 20.12
CA GLY A 273 -0.65 43.84 19.78
C GLY A 273 -1.53 43.51 18.58
N ALA A 274 -0.97 42.88 17.53
CA ALA A 274 -1.73 42.37 16.39
C ALA A 274 -2.76 41.31 16.82
N GLY A 275 -2.35 40.32 17.61
CA GLY A 275 -3.26 39.31 18.14
C GLY A 275 -4.37 39.90 19.02
N LEU A 276 -4.03 40.88 19.87
CA LEU A 276 -4.99 41.60 20.70
C LEU A 276 -5.95 42.44 19.85
N ALA A 277 -5.45 43.12 18.81
CA ALA A 277 -6.25 43.91 17.90
C ALA A 277 -7.26 43.04 17.13
N VAL A 278 -6.85 41.85 16.69
CA VAL A 278 -7.74 40.86 16.06
C VAL A 278 -8.81 40.39 17.06
N LEU A 279 -8.43 40.09 18.30
CA LEU A 279 -9.37 39.67 19.35
C LEU A 279 -10.38 40.79 19.68
N VAL A 280 -9.91 42.02 19.90
CA VAL A 280 -10.75 43.18 20.22
C VAL A 280 -11.67 43.52 19.04
N ALA A 281 -11.17 43.52 17.81
CA ALA A 281 -12.00 43.77 16.62
C ALA A 281 -13.16 42.76 16.54
N ARG A 282 -12.91 41.48 16.82
CA ARG A 282 -13.96 40.46 16.83
C ARG A 282 -14.97 40.66 17.97
N LEU A 283 -14.50 41.00 19.17
CA LEU A 283 -15.36 41.25 20.33
C LEU A 283 -16.25 42.49 20.14
N VAL A 284 -15.72 43.54 19.51
CA VAL A 284 -16.39 44.84 19.34
C VAL A 284 -17.32 44.84 18.12
N PHE A 285 -16.88 44.30 16.99
CA PHE A 285 -17.62 44.35 15.72
C PHE A 285 -18.41 43.06 15.42
N GLY A 286 -18.28 42.04 16.28
CA GLY A 286 -19.09 40.83 16.25
C GLY A 286 -18.79 39.86 15.10
N PRO A 287 -19.65 38.83 14.92
CA PRO A 287 -19.43 37.74 13.97
C PRO A 287 -19.33 38.13 12.48
N GLY A 288 -19.89 39.28 12.10
CA GLY A 288 -19.89 39.80 10.72
C GLY A 288 -18.65 40.61 10.33
N THR A 289 -17.69 40.79 11.24
CA THR A 289 -16.43 41.50 10.96
C THR A 289 -15.66 40.79 9.85
N GLN A 290 -15.20 41.53 8.83
CA GLN A 290 -14.28 41.00 7.82
C GLN A 290 -12.89 40.74 8.43
N MET A 291 -12.77 39.70 9.24
CA MET A 291 -11.55 39.35 9.99
C MET A 291 -10.32 39.22 9.09
N LYS A 292 -10.53 38.84 7.82
CA LYS A 292 -9.48 38.81 6.79
C LYS A 292 -8.80 40.16 6.60
N VAL A 293 -9.55 41.27 6.64
CA VAL A 293 -9.02 42.64 6.53
C VAL A 293 -8.22 43.03 7.78
N VAL A 294 -8.75 42.73 8.97
CA VAL A 294 -8.06 43.02 10.24
C VAL A 294 -6.73 42.27 10.34
N VAL A 295 -6.72 40.98 9.98
CA VAL A 295 -5.52 40.15 9.92
C VAL A 295 -4.54 40.68 8.87
N ALA A 296 -5.02 41.09 7.68
CA ALA A 296 -4.17 41.64 6.63
C ALA A 296 -3.52 42.97 7.05
N LEU A 297 -4.25 43.87 7.73
CA LEU A 297 -3.70 45.11 8.27
C LEU A 297 -2.67 44.86 9.37
N CYS A 298 -2.93 43.90 10.26
CA CYS A 298 -1.97 43.47 11.27
C CYS A 298 -0.70 42.89 10.66
N ALA A 299 -0.83 42.02 9.66
CA ALA A 299 0.28 41.48 8.90
C ALA A 299 1.07 42.59 8.20
N ALA A 300 0.39 43.56 7.56
CA ALA A 300 1.02 44.73 6.94
C ALA A 300 1.79 45.59 7.96
N GLY A 301 1.25 45.78 9.17
CA GLY A 301 1.93 46.46 10.27
C GLY A 301 3.21 45.74 10.71
N ILE A 302 3.15 44.41 10.85
CA ILE A 302 4.33 43.58 11.17
C ILE A 302 5.37 43.65 10.04
N LEU A 303 4.94 43.56 8.78
CA LEU A 303 5.80 43.69 7.60
C LEU A 303 6.48 45.06 7.53
N TYR A 304 5.75 46.15 7.81
CA TYR A 304 6.30 47.51 7.85
C TYR A 304 7.30 47.70 8.99
N HIS A 305 7.03 47.13 10.16
CA HIS A 305 7.99 47.12 11.26
C HIS A 305 9.27 46.39 10.88
N LEU A 306 9.16 45.19 10.29
CA LEU A 306 10.32 44.44 9.78
C LEU A 306 11.05 45.22 8.66
N PHE A 307 10.34 45.93 7.79
CA PHE A 307 10.95 46.78 6.76
C PHE A 307 11.87 47.87 7.35
N LYS A 308 11.49 48.43 8.50
CA LYS A 308 12.26 49.46 9.21
C LYS A 308 13.38 48.88 10.06
N THR A 309 13.21 47.68 10.59
CA THR A 309 14.11 47.10 11.61
C THR A 309 15.05 46.02 11.08
N ASP A 310 14.59 45.15 10.19
CA ASP A 310 15.36 44.01 9.66
C ASP A 310 14.95 43.65 8.22
N ARG A 311 15.58 44.32 7.25
CA ARG A 311 15.29 44.13 5.82
C ARG A 311 15.64 42.73 5.31
N ARG A 312 16.64 42.06 5.90
CA ARG A 312 17.02 40.70 5.52
C ARG A 312 15.94 39.73 5.97
N ALA A 313 15.47 39.84 7.22
CA ALA A 313 14.38 39.02 7.75
C ALA A 313 13.07 39.22 6.96
N LEU A 314 12.72 40.46 6.62
CA LEU A 314 11.58 40.75 5.75
C LEU A 314 11.74 40.07 4.38
N GLY A 315 12.90 40.23 3.73
CA GLY A 315 13.18 39.66 2.42
C GLY A 315 13.12 38.13 2.43
N LEU A 316 13.67 37.48 3.46
CA LEU A 316 13.59 36.04 3.65
C LEU A 316 12.14 35.58 3.86
N MET A 317 11.38 36.25 4.73
CA MET A 317 10.00 35.89 5.02
C MET A 317 9.10 36.03 3.78
N VAL A 318 9.12 37.20 3.13
CA VAL A 318 8.31 37.48 1.94
C VAL A 318 8.76 36.62 0.77
N GLY A 319 10.07 36.54 0.52
CA GLY A 319 10.61 35.76 -0.60
C GLY A 319 10.36 34.26 -0.47
N THR A 320 10.46 33.69 0.74
CA THR A 320 10.13 32.27 1.00
C THR A 320 8.65 32.01 0.72
N VAL A 321 7.75 32.87 1.20
CA VAL A 321 6.30 32.73 0.95
C VAL A 321 5.97 32.85 -0.54
N ILE A 322 6.55 33.84 -1.22
CA ILE A 322 6.34 34.04 -2.66
C ILE A 322 6.85 32.85 -3.46
N LEU A 323 8.09 32.40 -3.21
CA LEU A 323 8.67 31.30 -3.97
C LEU A 323 8.01 29.95 -3.68
N PHE A 324 7.62 29.70 -2.42
CA PHE A 324 6.77 28.57 -2.10
C PHE A 324 5.44 28.64 -2.86
N GLY A 325 4.78 29.80 -2.85
CA GLY A 325 3.54 30.03 -3.59
C GLY A 325 3.68 29.84 -5.10
N ILE A 326 4.80 30.27 -5.69
CA ILE A 326 5.10 30.03 -7.12
C ILE A 326 5.28 28.53 -7.39
N GLY A 327 5.97 27.78 -6.53
CA GLY A 327 6.06 26.32 -6.67
C GLY A 327 4.69 25.64 -6.53
N TYR A 328 3.89 26.08 -5.55
CA TYR A 328 2.55 25.57 -5.29
C TYR A 328 1.53 25.98 -6.37
N SER A 329 1.84 26.98 -7.20
CA SER A 329 0.96 27.43 -8.28
C SER A 329 0.72 26.38 -9.36
N THR A 330 1.46 25.27 -9.36
CA THR A 330 1.18 24.08 -10.18
C THR A 330 -0.26 23.58 -10.01
N TYR A 331 -0.90 23.79 -8.86
CA TYR A 331 -2.33 23.49 -8.66
C TYR A 331 -3.29 24.27 -9.56
N VAL A 332 -2.89 25.43 -10.09
CA VAL A 332 -3.69 26.16 -11.09
C VAL A 332 -3.88 25.31 -12.35
N ALA A 333 -2.98 24.38 -12.63
CA ALA A 333 -3.14 23.44 -13.74
C ALA A 333 -4.38 22.56 -13.60
N LEU A 334 -4.89 22.29 -12.38
CA LEU A 334 -6.12 21.51 -12.19
C LEU A 334 -7.37 22.27 -12.67
N LEU A 335 -7.45 23.58 -12.37
CA LEU A 335 -8.54 24.44 -12.84
C LEU A 335 -8.57 24.50 -14.38
N ILE A 336 -7.40 24.66 -15.01
CA ILE A 336 -7.26 24.73 -16.47
C ILE A 336 -7.52 23.35 -17.10
N ARG A 337 -6.78 22.33 -16.60
CA ARG A 337 -7.15 20.92 -16.44
C ARG A 337 -8.59 20.57 -16.79
N SER A 338 -9.38 20.67 -15.74
CA SER A 338 -10.76 20.27 -15.62
C SER A 338 -11.68 21.07 -16.54
N GLY A 339 -11.44 22.38 -16.71
CA GLY A 339 -12.21 23.22 -17.64
C GLY A 339 -12.02 22.91 -19.13
N LEU A 340 -11.16 21.94 -19.48
CA LEU A 340 -11.03 21.39 -20.84
C LEU A 340 -11.69 20.00 -20.98
N ASP A 341 -12.41 19.54 -19.95
CA ASP A 341 -13.12 18.26 -19.91
C ASP A 341 -12.28 17.03 -20.31
N PRO A 342 -11.14 16.75 -19.64
CA PRO A 342 -10.32 15.59 -19.96
C PRO A 342 -11.07 14.28 -19.67
N GLY A 343 -10.72 13.18 -20.35
CA GLY A 343 -11.37 11.87 -20.21
C GLY A 343 -11.46 11.37 -18.76
N ILE A 344 -10.40 11.62 -17.97
CA ILE A 344 -10.37 11.42 -16.51
C ILE A 344 -10.30 12.79 -15.84
N ASP A 345 -11.34 13.12 -15.08
CA ASP A 345 -11.50 14.42 -14.43
C ASP A 345 -12.15 14.27 -13.04
N MET A 346 -11.43 13.65 -12.10
CA MET A 346 -12.01 13.40 -10.78
C MET A 346 -12.41 14.70 -10.08
N ASN A 347 -13.62 14.70 -9.50
CA ASN A 347 -14.21 15.80 -8.74
C ASN A 347 -14.48 17.11 -9.50
N ASN A 348 -14.17 17.20 -10.79
CA ASN A 348 -14.39 18.37 -11.65
C ASN A 348 -14.01 19.72 -10.99
N PRO A 349 -12.71 19.96 -10.65
CA PRO A 349 -12.25 21.19 -10.04
C PRO A 349 -12.11 22.37 -11.03
N GLU A 350 -13.04 22.55 -11.97
CA GLU A 350 -13.00 23.61 -13.01
C GLU A 350 -13.29 25.03 -12.49
N ASN A 351 -13.96 25.14 -11.34
CA ASN A 351 -14.30 26.41 -10.70
C ASN A 351 -13.73 26.50 -9.28
N LEU A 352 -13.66 27.72 -8.71
CA LEU A 352 -13.04 27.94 -7.41
C LEU A 352 -13.71 27.15 -6.27
N THR A 353 -15.03 26.96 -6.32
CA THR A 353 -15.75 26.21 -5.29
C THR A 353 -15.32 24.75 -5.28
N ASN A 354 -15.41 24.08 -6.43
CA ASN A 354 -15.01 22.68 -6.58
C ASN A 354 -13.51 22.50 -6.36
N PHE A 355 -12.69 23.45 -6.81
CA PHE A 355 -11.25 23.42 -6.59
C PHE A 355 -10.87 23.49 -5.10
N PHE A 356 -11.53 24.34 -4.29
CA PHE A 356 -11.27 24.34 -2.85
C PHE A 356 -11.80 23.07 -2.18
N ALA A 357 -12.97 22.57 -2.58
CA ALA A 357 -13.49 21.29 -2.07
C ALA A 357 -12.55 20.12 -2.40
N PHE A 358 -11.95 20.14 -3.60
CA PHE A 358 -10.94 19.20 -4.07
C PHE A 358 -9.68 19.24 -3.19
N LEU A 359 -9.10 20.43 -3.00
CA LEU A 359 -7.91 20.63 -2.16
C LEU A 359 -8.15 20.23 -0.70
N ASN A 360 -9.33 20.54 -0.18
CA ASN A 360 -9.74 20.20 1.19
C ASN A 360 -10.14 18.73 1.35
N ARG A 361 -10.20 17.96 0.26
CA ARG A 361 -10.56 16.54 0.28
C ARG A 361 -11.95 16.29 0.89
N GLU A 362 -12.88 17.22 0.70
CA GLU A 362 -14.21 17.21 1.34
C GLU A 362 -15.02 15.94 1.02
N GLN A 363 -14.77 15.30 -0.12
CA GLN A 363 -15.40 14.03 -0.50
C GLN A 363 -15.09 12.86 0.45
N TYR A 364 -13.98 12.93 1.20
CA TYR A 364 -13.58 11.88 2.14
C TYR A 364 -14.05 12.17 3.57
N GLY A 365 -14.84 13.24 3.78
CA GLY A 365 -15.36 13.67 5.07
C GLY A 365 -14.74 14.98 5.57
N THR A 366 -15.41 15.60 6.54
CA THR A 366 -15.09 16.93 7.07
C THR A 366 -14.45 16.92 8.46
N ASP A 367 -14.17 15.72 9.00
CA ASP A 367 -13.58 15.57 10.33
C ASP A 367 -12.15 16.12 10.37
N SER A 368 -11.86 16.88 11.44
CA SER A 368 -10.51 17.39 11.68
C SER A 368 -9.55 16.25 11.99
N GLN A 369 -8.64 15.94 11.06
CA GLN A 369 -7.61 14.91 11.28
C GLN A 369 -6.71 15.21 12.49
N LEU A 370 -6.42 16.51 12.73
CA LEU A 370 -5.60 16.93 13.87
C LEU A 370 -6.26 16.64 15.23
N LEU A 371 -7.58 16.66 15.31
CA LEU A 371 -8.31 16.24 16.50
C LEU A 371 -8.57 14.74 16.51
N GLY A 372 -8.82 14.17 15.34
CA GLY A 372 -9.02 12.75 15.13
C GLY A 372 -7.88 11.91 15.70
N MET A 373 -6.63 12.38 15.64
CA MET A 373 -5.48 11.66 16.22
C MET A 373 -5.56 11.44 17.74
N LEU A 374 -6.31 12.28 18.46
CA LEU A 374 -6.48 12.20 19.92
C LEU A 374 -7.55 11.19 20.34
N THR A 375 -8.44 10.82 19.44
CA THR A 375 -9.50 9.83 19.65
C THR A 375 -9.13 8.53 18.97
N GLU A 376 -8.86 7.47 19.72
CA GLU A 376 -8.41 6.19 19.17
C GLU A 376 -9.47 5.59 18.24
N ARG A 377 -9.12 5.38 16.95
CA ARG A 377 -9.97 4.61 16.01
C ARG A 377 -9.74 3.10 16.10
N SER A 378 -8.63 2.70 16.70
CA SER A 378 -8.26 1.31 16.96
C SER A 378 -7.23 1.26 18.09
N SER A 379 -6.87 0.06 18.56
CA SER A 379 -5.84 -0.08 19.59
C SER A 379 -4.50 0.55 19.18
N ARG A 380 -3.83 1.23 20.11
CA ARG A 380 -2.48 1.78 19.87
C ARG A 380 -1.44 0.70 19.61
N SER A 381 -1.65 -0.49 20.18
CA SER A 381 -0.84 -1.67 19.86
C SER A 381 -0.90 -2.00 18.38
N TYR A 382 -2.11 -2.08 17.80
CA TYR A 382 -2.28 -2.32 16.37
C TYR A 382 -1.61 -1.22 15.52
N GLN A 383 -1.86 0.05 15.83
CA GLN A 383 -1.31 1.18 15.04
C GLN A 383 0.22 1.25 15.10
N LEU A 384 0.82 1.10 16.28
CA LEU A 384 2.26 1.27 16.46
C LEU A 384 3.05 -0.01 16.20
N TRP A 385 2.54 -1.17 16.64
CA TRP A 385 3.26 -2.44 16.50
C TRP A 385 2.96 -3.13 15.17
N HIS A 386 1.69 -3.41 14.90
CA HIS A 386 1.28 -4.22 13.73
C HIS A 386 1.23 -3.44 12.42
N GLN A 387 1.19 -2.11 12.46
CA GLN A 387 1.36 -1.27 11.26
C GLN A 387 2.77 -0.70 11.21
N GLN A 388 3.06 0.29 12.06
CA GLN A 388 4.29 1.05 11.92
C GLN A 388 5.58 0.22 12.13
N MET A 389 5.73 -0.47 13.28
CA MET A 389 6.97 -1.21 13.57
C MET A 389 7.12 -2.43 12.66
N LYS A 390 6.03 -3.12 12.31
CA LYS A 390 6.01 -4.14 11.25
C LYS A 390 6.67 -3.60 9.97
N TYR A 391 6.19 -2.46 9.47
CA TYR A 391 6.77 -1.82 8.28
C TYR A 391 8.20 -1.36 8.48
N PHE A 392 8.60 -0.97 9.68
CA PHE A 392 9.98 -0.57 9.92
C PHE A 392 10.93 -1.77 9.84
N PHE A 393 10.57 -2.91 10.45
CA PHE A 393 11.43 -4.08 10.46
C PHE A 393 11.51 -4.80 9.11
N GLN A 394 10.46 -4.73 8.29
CA GLN A 394 10.47 -5.34 6.94
C GLN A 394 11.44 -4.67 5.95
N GLN A 395 12.00 -3.49 6.27
CA GLN A 395 12.75 -2.72 5.28
C GLN A 395 14.09 -3.32 4.87
N TRP A 396 14.77 -4.03 5.78
CA TRP A 396 16.14 -4.52 5.56
C TRP A 396 16.31 -5.97 6.03
N PRO A 397 15.61 -6.93 5.43
CA PRO A 397 15.90 -8.34 5.69
C PRO A 397 17.31 -8.65 5.17
N PHE A 398 18.13 -9.35 5.95
CA PHE A 398 19.55 -9.56 5.72
C PHE A 398 19.94 -10.96 6.22
N PRO A 399 20.58 -11.81 5.39
CA PRO A 399 20.67 -13.28 5.60
C PRO A 399 21.43 -13.77 6.84
N PHE A 400 21.91 -12.88 7.71
CA PHE A 400 22.60 -13.23 8.94
C PHE A 400 21.92 -12.62 10.17
N LEU A 401 21.81 -13.42 11.23
CA LEU A 401 21.24 -13.01 12.52
C LEU A 401 19.80 -12.51 12.41
N GLU A 402 18.97 -13.28 11.69
CA GLU A 402 17.54 -13.04 11.55
C GLU A 402 16.75 -13.80 12.60
N ARG A 403 15.60 -13.23 12.98
CA ARG A 403 14.60 -13.92 13.78
C ARG A 403 13.22 -13.57 13.25
N ASP A 404 12.45 -14.59 12.93
CA ASP A 404 11.08 -14.40 12.49
C ASP A 404 10.20 -13.95 13.64
N HIS A 405 9.34 -12.99 13.35
CA HIS A 405 8.33 -12.50 14.26
C HIS A 405 6.99 -12.48 13.55
N ILE A 406 5.96 -12.95 14.26
CA ILE A 406 4.60 -12.98 13.74
C ILE A 406 3.94 -11.65 14.07
N PHE A 407 3.70 -10.86 13.04
CA PHE A 407 2.81 -9.71 13.09
C PHE A 407 1.41 -10.10 12.62
N ARG A 408 0.54 -9.10 12.49
CA ARG A 408 -0.82 -9.24 12.00
C ARG A 408 -0.93 -8.48 10.69
N TRP A 409 -1.69 -9.01 9.74
CA TRP A 409 -2.08 -8.27 8.54
C TRP A 409 -2.88 -7.01 8.90
N ALA A 410 -2.75 -5.98 8.06
CA ALA A 410 -3.54 -4.76 8.19
C ALA A 410 -5.03 -4.99 7.90
N THR A 411 -5.35 -5.95 7.05
CA THR A 411 -6.69 -6.22 6.52
C THR A 411 -7.54 -7.09 7.42
N GLU A 412 -6.92 -7.92 8.26
CA GLU A 412 -7.60 -8.97 9.02
C GLU A 412 -6.71 -9.51 10.16
N ASP A 413 -7.23 -10.42 10.97
CA ASP A 413 -6.53 -11.01 12.13
C ASP A 413 -5.52 -12.12 11.77
N ALA A 414 -5.22 -12.34 10.50
CA ALA A 414 -4.30 -13.37 10.04
C ALA A 414 -2.83 -13.08 10.41
N PRO A 415 -2.00 -14.13 10.66
CA PRO A 415 -0.57 -13.98 10.93
C PRO A 415 0.18 -13.49 9.68
N HIS A 416 1.13 -12.58 9.90
CA HIS A 416 2.06 -12.08 8.88
C HIS A 416 3.49 -12.22 9.40
N VAL A 417 4.24 -13.13 8.82
CA VAL A 417 5.62 -13.42 9.26
C VAL A 417 6.59 -12.41 8.67
N ILE A 418 7.34 -11.71 9.51
CA ILE A 418 8.41 -10.79 9.10
C ILE A 418 9.73 -11.20 9.75
N SER A 419 10.76 -11.40 8.94
CA SER A 419 12.13 -11.66 9.41
C SER A 419 12.79 -10.38 9.91
N ILE A 420 13.06 -10.28 11.22
CA ILE A 420 13.76 -9.15 11.81
C ILE A 420 15.27 -9.42 11.79
N SER A 421 16.02 -8.59 11.07
CA SER A 421 17.48 -8.70 10.96
C SER A 421 18.23 -7.85 11.99
N LEU A 422 19.06 -8.46 12.84
CA LEU A 422 19.79 -7.74 13.88
C LEU A 422 20.91 -6.84 13.34
N VAL A 423 21.54 -7.20 12.23
CA VAL A 423 22.69 -6.47 11.65
C VAL A 423 22.35 -5.00 11.31
N PRO A 424 21.36 -4.70 10.44
CA PRO A 424 20.98 -3.32 10.13
C PRO A 424 20.51 -2.55 11.38
N MET A 425 19.89 -3.24 12.34
CA MET A 425 19.42 -2.63 13.59
C MET A 425 20.59 -2.19 14.49
N VAL A 426 21.60 -3.06 14.67
CA VAL A 426 22.78 -2.77 15.48
C VAL A 426 23.65 -1.69 14.84
N VAL A 427 23.86 -1.75 13.52
CA VAL A 427 24.63 -0.74 12.79
C VAL A 427 23.92 0.62 12.85
N GLY A 428 22.60 0.65 12.65
CA GLY A 428 21.78 1.85 12.78
C GLY A 428 21.83 2.44 14.19
N LEU A 429 21.66 1.62 15.23
CA LEU A 429 21.73 2.06 16.62
C LEU A 429 23.13 2.61 16.97
N GLY A 430 24.19 1.95 16.51
CA GLY A 430 25.56 2.43 16.68
C GLY A 430 25.77 3.82 16.07
N GLY A 431 25.25 4.05 14.86
CA GLY A 431 25.31 5.35 14.20
C GLY A 431 24.43 6.41 14.85
N LEU A 432 23.25 6.06 15.34
CA LEU A 432 22.36 6.93 16.11
C LEU A 432 23.08 7.47 17.35
N LEU A 433 23.64 6.57 18.16
CA LEU A 433 24.36 6.92 19.39
C LEU A 433 25.64 7.72 19.10
N TRP A 434 26.36 7.36 18.05
CA TRP A 434 27.58 8.06 17.65
C TRP A 434 27.30 9.48 17.14
N HIS A 435 26.28 9.63 16.30
CA HIS A 435 25.84 10.93 15.78
C HIS A 435 25.38 11.84 16.93
N GLY A 436 24.54 11.34 17.84
CA GLY A 436 24.05 12.11 18.99
C GLY A 436 25.18 12.61 19.90
N LYS A 437 26.24 11.80 20.11
CA LYS A 437 27.40 12.19 20.92
C LYS A 437 28.31 13.22 20.24
N ARG A 438 28.45 13.18 18.92
CA ARG A 438 29.43 14.01 18.19
C ARG A 438 28.85 15.26 17.56
N ASP A 439 27.61 15.22 17.11
CA ASP A 439 26.92 16.36 16.51
C ASP A 439 25.44 16.39 16.88
N TRP A 440 25.17 16.70 18.14
CA TRP A 440 23.81 16.72 18.69
C TRP A 440 22.84 17.63 17.90
N ARG A 441 23.36 18.69 17.26
CA ARG A 441 22.56 19.71 16.58
C ARG A 441 21.90 19.15 15.31
N ARG A 442 22.67 18.47 14.46
CA ARG A 442 22.11 17.80 13.26
C ARG A 442 21.48 16.46 13.60
N PHE A 443 21.94 15.80 14.66
CA PHE A 443 21.26 14.64 15.22
C PHE A 443 19.80 14.96 15.55
N LEU A 444 19.54 16.11 16.19
CA LEU A 444 18.17 16.52 16.51
C LEU A 444 17.30 16.64 15.25
N ALA A 445 17.83 17.20 14.16
CA ALA A 445 17.07 17.31 12.91
C ALA A 445 16.71 15.93 12.31
N VAL A 446 17.68 15.01 12.26
CA VAL A 446 17.44 13.64 11.77
C VAL A 446 16.48 12.88 12.69
N LEU A 447 16.61 13.04 14.01
CA LEU A 447 15.70 12.46 14.99
C LEU A 447 14.28 13.01 14.85
N THR A 448 14.13 14.32 14.63
CA THR A 448 12.82 14.94 14.40
C THR A 448 12.15 14.38 13.16
N MET A 449 12.90 14.16 12.07
CA MET A 449 12.37 13.50 10.87
C MET A 449 11.92 12.07 11.18
N PHE A 450 12.74 11.28 11.89
CA PHE A 450 12.41 9.91 12.30
C PHE A 450 11.13 9.85 13.15
N VAL A 451 10.98 10.76 14.12
CA VAL A 451 9.82 10.79 15.02
C VAL A 451 8.56 11.30 14.32
N ILE A 452 8.64 12.40 13.57
CA ILE A 452 7.46 13.00 12.92
C ILE A 452 6.97 12.10 11.79
N MET A 453 7.87 11.65 10.91
CA MET A 453 7.53 10.80 9.77
C MET A 453 7.47 9.31 10.14
N GLY A 454 7.63 9.00 11.42
CA GLY A 454 7.33 7.71 12.04
C GLY A 454 6.15 7.88 12.99
N LEU A 455 6.42 7.99 14.30
CA LEU A 455 5.42 7.98 15.37
C LEU A 455 4.34 9.06 15.19
N GLY A 456 4.74 10.26 14.79
CA GLY A 456 3.83 11.37 14.55
C GLY A 456 2.80 11.04 13.46
N LEU A 457 3.25 10.45 12.35
CA LEU A 457 2.38 10.09 11.24
C LEU A 457 1.44 8.93 11.59
N SER A 458 1.90 7.94 12.36
CA SER A 458 1.04 6.85 12.84
C SER A 458 -0.10 7.38 13.71
N LEU A 459 0.19 8.35 14.59
CA LEU A 459 -0.84 9.00 15.41
C LEU A 459 -1.77 9.86 14.54
N TYR A 460 -1.20 10.69 13.67
CA TYR A 460 -1.94 11.61 12.80
C TYR A 460 -2.92 10.89 11.88
N LEU A 461 -2.48 9.79 11.24
CA LEU A 461 -3.33 9.00 10.37
C LEU A 461 -4.42 8.24 11.13
N ASN A 462 -4.20 7.95 12.42
CA ASN A 462 -5.14 7.26 13.31
C ASN A 462 -5.85 6.09 12.62
N MET A 463 -5.04 5.16 12.09
CA MET A 463 -5.49 4.10 11.20
C MET A 463 -6.56 3.23 11.88
N PRO A 464 -7.78 3.07 11.31
CA PRO A 464 -8.78 2.12 11.82
C PRO A 464 -8.34 0.65 11.67
N ASP A 465 -9.03 -0.23 12.39
CA ASP A 465 -8.89 -1.68 12.32
C ASP A 465 -10.23 -2.30 11.89
N PRO A 466 -10.30 -3.01 10.75
CA PRO A 466 -9.20 -3.29 9.81
C PRO A 466 -8.87 -2.10 8.88
N GLN A 467 -7.66 -2.10 8.31
CA GLN A 467 -7.31 -1.27 7.16
C GLN A 467 -7.71 -1.96 5.85
N PRO A 468 -8.01 -1.21 4.79
CA PRO A 468 -8.28 -1.82 3.48
C PRO A 468 -7.03 -2.43 2.82
N ARG A 469 -5.82 -2.02 3.23
CA ARG A 469 -4.53 -2.49 2.70
C ARG A 469 -3.35 -2.09 3.59
N GLU A 470 -2.19 -2.68 3.30
CA GLU A 470 -0.91 -2.29 3.89
C GLU A 470 -0.45 -0.89 3.40
N ARG A 471 0.19 -0.10 4.28
CA ARG A 471 0.53 1.33 4.04
C ARG A 471 1.98 1.69 4.35
N HIS A 472 2.94 0.81 4.11
CA HIS A 472 4.36 1.03 4.43
C HIS A 472 4.97 2.30 3.77
N TYR A 473 4.48 2.70 2.58
CA TYR A 473 4.93 3.87 1.82
C TYR A 473 4.77 5.22 2.52
N VAL A 474 3.88 5.34 3.52
CA VAL A 474 3.70 6.61 4.23
C VAL A 474 4.88 6.94 5.17
N PHE A 475 5.65 5.95 5.59
CA PHE A 475 6.73 6.09 6.59
C PHE A 475 8.13 6.29 5.98
N GLY A 476 8.23 6.60 4.68
CA GLY A 476 9.53 6.68 3.97
C GLY A 476 10.56 7.63 4.61
N GLY A 477 10.13 8.70 5.28
CA GLY A 477 11.04 9.60 6.00
C GLY A 477 11.70 8.96 7.24
N MET A 478 11.00 8.05 7.92
CA MET A 478 11.55 7.25 9.02
C MET A 478 12.65 6.31 8.50
N PHE A 479 12.41 5.68 7.35
CA PHE A 479 13.38 4.76 6.73
C PHE A 479 14.64 5.50 6.26
N LEU A 480 14.48 6.70 5.68
CA LEU A 480 15.58 7.59 5.35
C LEU A 480 16.42 7.96 6.59
N ALA A 481 15.78 8.36 7.69
CA ALA A 481 16.52 8.73 8.91
C ALA A 481 17.34 7.55 9.45
N TRP A 482 16.78 6.34 9.42
CA TRP A 482 17.48 5.14 9.87
C TRP A 482 18.67 4.77 8.97
N THR A 483 18.52 4.86 7.65
CA THR A 483 19.63 4.57 6.70
C THR A 483 20.79 5.54 6.84
N LEU A 484 20.51 6.83 7.09
CA LEU A 484 21.55 7.79 7.46
C LEU A 484 22.32 7.34 8.69
N TRP A 485 21.64 6.87 9.74
CA TRP A 485 22.32 6.32 10.91
C TRP A 485 23.07 5.02 10.60
N MET A 486 22.57 4.13 9.75
CA MET A 486 23.32 2.93 9.35
C MET A 486 24.67 3.28 8.70
N GLY A 487 24.68 4.25 7.77
CA GLY A 487 25.94 4.71 7.16
C GLY A 487 26.88 5.42 8.13
N LEU A 488 26.34 6.21 9.07
CA LEU A 488 27.13 6.83 10.14
C LEU A 488 27.68 5.78 11.11
N GLY A 489 26.93 4.71 11.39
CA GLY A 489 27.37 3.58 12.21
C GLY A 489 28.54 2.85 11.57
N TRP A 490 28.46 2.59 10.26
CA TRP A 490 29.58 2.03 9.51
C TRP A 490 30.80 2.96 9.52
N THR A 491 30.59 4.26 9.27
CA THR A 491 31.65 5.27 9.35
C THR A 491 32.34 5.25 10.72
N ALA A 492 31.54 5.20 11.80
CA ALA A 492 32.03 5.18 13.17
C ALA A 492 32.88 3.95 13.48
N LEU A 493 32.45 2.77 13.00
CA LEU A 493 33.19 1.53 13.16
C LEU A 493 34.55 1.61 12.46
N VAL A 494 34.57 2.02 11.19
CA VAL A 494 35.81 2.14 10.41
C VAL A 494 36.75 3.18 11.01
N ASP A 495 36.26 4.35 11.41
CA ASP A 495 37.08 5.38 12.06
C ASP A 495 37.64 4.91 13.42
N THR A 496 36.90 4.07 14.14
CA THR A 496 37.38 3.47 15.40
C THR A 496 38.52 2.48 15.14
N ILE A 497 38.35 1.57 14.18
CA ILE A 497 39.40 0.63 13.75
C ILE A 497 40.66 1.39 13.30
N ARG A 498 40.47 2.43 12.48
CA ARG A 498 41.57 3.29 12.01
C ARG A 498 42.37 3.90 13.15
N ARG A 499 41.69 4.39 14.20
CA ARG A 499 42.33 5.01 15.36
C ARG A 499 43.03 3.99 16.26
N GLN A 500 42.46 2.80 16.41
CA GLN A 500 42.95 1.78 17.33
C GLN A 500 44.14 1.00 16.76
N PHE A 501 44.16 0.73 15.45
CA PHE A 501 45.11 -0.19 14.83
C PHE A 501 46.11 0.49 13.88
N SER A 502 46.07 1.83 13.70
CA SER A 502 47.01 2.60 12.87
C SER A 502 47.27 2.00 11.48
N LEU A 503 46.21 1.47 10.85
CA LEU A 503 46.30 0.73 9.58
C LEU A 503 46.64 1.66 8.40
N PRO A 504 47.30 1.15 7.35
CA PRO A 504 47.57 1.92 6.14
C PRO A 504 46.29 2.25 5.37
N THR A 505 46.33 3.28 4.52
CA THR A 505 45.12 3.82 3.85
C THR A 505 44.43 2.81 2.94
N ASN A 506 45.18 1.92 2.29
CA ASN A 506 44.65 0.83 1.47
C ASN A 506 43.86 -0.21 2.29
N ALA A 507 44.32 -0.55 3.50
CA ALA A 507 43.59 -1.43 4.40
C ALA A 507 42.29 -0.77 4.89
N ILE A 508 42.33 0.52 5.23
CA ILE A 508 41.12 1.28 5.59
C ILE A 508 40.15 1.35 4.41
N ALA A 509 40.64 1.57 3.19
CA ALA A 509 39.80 1.55 1.99
C ALA A 509 39.11 0.19 1.82
N ALA A 510 39.85 -0.91 1.90
CA ALA A 510 39.31 -2.26 1.80
C ALA A 510 38.24 -2.54 2.87
N ILE A 511 38.54 -2.25 4.14
CA ILE A 511 37.58 -2.39 5.25
C ILE A 511 36.35 -1.52 4.99
N SER A 512 36.51 -0.28 4.52
CA SER A 512 35.39 0.63 4.25
C SER A 512 34.42 0.06 3.22
N VAL A 513 34.93 -0.65 2.19
CA VAL A 513 34.13 -1.26 1.12
C VAL A 513 33.30 -2.45 1.60
N VAL A 514 33.76 -3.19 2.61
CA VAL A 514 33.03 -4.36 3.17
C VAL A 514 31.62 -4.00 3.64
N GLY A 515 31.38 -2.75 4.04
CA GLY A 515 30.05 -2.30 4.47
C GLY A 515 28.98 -2.43 3.38
N LEU A 516 29.37 -2.43 2.09
CA LEU A 516 28.44 -2.63 0.99
C LEU A 516 27.84 -4.05 0.95
N LEU A 517 28.40 -5.02 1.68
CA LEU A 517 27.78 -6.34 1.84
C LEU A 517 26.39 -6.26 2.48
N LEU A 518 26.13 -5.27 3.35
CA LEU A 518 24.82 -5.07 3.97
C LEU A 518 23.73 -4.78 2.92
N PRO A 519 23.79 -3.70 2.13
CA PRO A 519 22.79 -3.44 1.10
C PRO A 519 22.80 -4.48 -0.02
N LEU A 520 23.94 -5.12 -0.34
CA LEU A 520 23.96 -6.23 -1.30
C LEU A 520 23.18 -7.45 -0.80
N GLY A 521 23.31 -7.80 0.48
CA GLY A 521 22.57 -8.90 1.09
C GLY A 521 21.07 -8.61 1.21
N VAL A 522 20.71 -7.37 1.57
CA VAL A 522 19.31 -6.92 1.54
C VAL A 522 18.75 -6.98 0.12
N GLY A 523 19.51 -6.43 -0.84
CA GLY A 523 19.12 -6.41 -2.24
C GLY A 523 18.92 -7.80 -2.82
N ALA A 524 19.78 -8.76 -2.47
CA ALA A 524 19.67 -10.15 -2.90
C ALA A 524 18.42 -10.84 -2.33
N LYS A 525 18.07 -10.58 -1.06
CA LYS A 525 16.89 -11.18 -0.42
C LYS A 525 15.57 -10.61 -0.95
N LEU A 526 15.54 -9.32 -1.28
CA LEU A 526 14.36 -8.65 -1.81
C LEU A 526 14.26 -8.68 -3.33
N TYR A 527 15.26 -9.20 -4.05
CA TYR A 527 15.33 -9.05 -5.51
C TYR A 527 14.08 -9.61 -6.20
N HIS A 528 13.64 -10.82 -5.87
CA HIS A 528 12.46 -11.45 -6.49
C HIS A 528 11.18 -10.64 -6.22
N GLU A 529 10.96 -10.20 -4.98
CA GLU A 529 9.78 -9.40 -4.61
C GLU A 529 9.74 -8.01 -5.27
N MET A 530 10.91 -7.47 -5.61
CA MET A 530 11.06 -6.13 -6.20
C MET A 530 11.24 -6.15 -7.72
N ASP A 531 11.47 -7.33 -8.33
CA ASP A 531 11.64 -7.47 -9.77
C ASP A 531 10.29 -7.56 -10.46
N ARG A 532 10.00 -6.55 -11.30
CA ARG A 532 8.76 -6.45 -12.07
C ARG A 532 9.00 -6.54 -13.57
N THR A 533 10.19 -6.96 -14.01
CA THR A 533 10.61 -6.93 -15.44
C THR A 533 9.59 -7.58 -16.37
N ASP A 534 8.97 -8.67 -15.93
CA ASP A 534 8.00 -9.45 -16.69
C ASP A 534 6.58 -9.38 -16.09
N ASP A 535 6.24 -8.33 -15.34
CA ASP A 535 4.89 -8.13 -14.79
C ASP A 535 3.95 -7.51 -15.85
N PHE A 536 3.21 -8.36 -16.56
CA PHE A 536 2.14 -7.97 -17.49
C PHE A 536 0.73 -8.18 -16.92
N ILE A 537 0.61 -8.50 -15.63
CA ILE A 537 -0.63 -9.06 -15.06
C ILE A 537 -1.77 -8.05 -15.12
N ALA A 538 -1.56 -6.81 -14.65
CA ALA A 538 -2.61 -5.79 -14.64
C ALA A 538 -3.05 -5.39 -16.07
N TYR A 539 -2.11 -5.39 -17.02
CA TYR A 539 -2.42 -5.15 -18.43
C TYR A 539 -3.31 -6.26 -18.99
N ASP A 540 -2.90 -7.52 -18.84
CA ASP A 540 -3.64 -8.67 -19.38
C ASP A 540 -5.00 -8.81 -18.67
N TYR A 541 -5.06 -8.56 -17.36
CA TYR A 541 -6.29 -8.50 -16.59
C TYR A 541 -7.29 -7.48 -17.16
N ALA A 542 -6.87 -6.23 -17.37
CA ALA A 542 -7.76 -5.21 -17.91
C ALA A 542 -8.15 -5.46 -19.36
N TYR A 543 -7.23 -5.99 -20.17
CA TYR A 543 -7.52 -6.40 -21.54
C TYR A 543 -8.59 -7.49 -21.56
N ASN A 544 -8.38 -8.58 -20.82
CA ASN A 544 -9.30 -9.73 -20.77
C ASN A 544 -10.68 -9.32 -20.22
N LEU A 545 -10.71 -8.44 -19.23
CA LEU A 545 -11.95 -7.87 -18.70
C LEU A 545 -12.72 -7.06 -19.74
N LEU A 546 -12.05 -6.21 -20.55
CA LEU A 546 -12.70 -5.49 -21.64
C LEU A 546 -13.14 -6.41 -22.78
N GLN A 547 -12.35 -7.42 -23.13
CA GLN A 547 -12.71 -8.34 -24.21
C GLN A 547 -13.91 -9.24 -23.87
N SER A 548 -14.15 -9.48 -22.58
CA SER A 548 -15.34 -10.19 -22.11
C SER A 548 -16.66 -9.45 -22.40
N CYS A 549 -16.61 -8.15 -22.70
CA CYS A 549 -17.79 -7.32 -22.93
C CYS A 549 -18.27 -7.41 -24.37
N ASP A 550 -19.59 -7.39 -24.59
CA ASP A 550 -20.17 -7.14 -25.91
C ASP A 550 -19.83 -5.73 -26.45
N PRO A 551 -19.86 -5.51 -27.78
CA PRO A 551 -19.67 -4.19 -28.37
C PRO A 551 -20.67 -3.14 -27.83
N ASN A 552 -20.19 -1.92 -27.60
CA ASN A 552 -20.97 -0.78 -27.11
C ASN A 552 -21.71 -1.03 -25.77
N SER A 553 -21.15 -1.85 -24.89
CA SER A 553 -21.79 -2.20 -23.61
C SER A 553 -21.51 -1.20 -22.48
N LEU A 554 -22.25 -1.35 -21.37
CA LEU A 554 -21.99 -0.72 -20.08
C LEU A 554 -21.29 -1.73 -19.18
N LEU A 555 -20.10 -1.41 -18.65
CA LEU A 555 -19.36 -2.28 -17.73
C LEU A 555 -19.32 -1.66 -16.33
N PHE A 556 -20.06 -2.25 -15.40
CA PHE A 556 -20.03 -1.89 -13.98
C PHE A 556 -18.81 -2.50 -13.31
N THR A 557 -18.03 -1.67 -12.61
CA THR A 557 -16.79 -2.04 -11.91
C THR A 557 -16.80 -1.56 -10.46
N ASN A 558 -15.89 -2.08 -9.63
CA ASN A 558 -15.86 -1.74 -8.22
C ASN A 558 -14.44 -1.43 -7.70
N GLY A 559 -14.14 -0.13 -7.57
CA GLY A 559 -12.90 0.33 -6.96
C GLY A 559 -11.72 0.42 -7.94
N ASP A 560 -10.55 0.68 -7.37
CA ASP A 560 -9.38 1.18 -8.09
C ASP A 560 -8.74 0.13 -9.01
N ASN A 561 -8.55 -1.10 -8.51
CA ASN A 561 -7.87 -2.18 -9.23
C ASN A 561 -8.64 -2.68 -10.46
N ASP A 562 -9.95 -2.46 -10.50
CA ASP A 562 -10.74 -2.74 -11.69
C ASP A 562 -10.67 -1.57 -12.67
N THR A 563 -10.92 -0.36 -12.18
CA THR A 563 -11.18 0.80 -13.05
C THR A 563 -9.91 1.42 -13.62
N PHE A 564 -8.84 1.56 -12.84
CA PHE A 564 -7.67 2.33 -13.25
C PHE A 564 -6.87 1.66 -14.38
N PRO A 565 -6.65 0.32 -14.35
CA PRO A 565 -6.09 -0.38 -15.51
C PRO A 565 -7.00 -0.30 -16.76
N LEU A 566 -8.33 -0.28 -16.61
CA LEU A 566 -9.25 -0.11 -17.75
C LEU A 566 -9.14 1.27 -18.37
N TRP A 567 -9.02 2.32 -17.56
CA TRP A 567 -8.76 3.67 -18.06
C TRP A 567 -7.44 3.75 -18.82
N TYR A 568 -6.39 3.07 -18.36
CA TYR A 568 -5.14 2.95 -19.14
C TYR A 568 -5.39 2.31 -20.51
N MET A 569 -6.13 1.20 -20.56
CA MET A 569 -6.47 0.54 -21.82
C MET A 569 -7.22 1.46 -22.79
N GLN A 570 -8.16 2.25 -22.28
CA GLN A 570 -9.00 3.11 -23.12
C GLN A 570 -8.29 4.40 -23.54
N GLU A 571 -7.68 5.12 -22.60
CA GLU A 571 -7.11 6.46 -22.83
C GLU A 571 -5.70 6.41 -23.44
N VAL A 572 -4.91 5.37 -23.13
CA VAL A 572 -3.52 5.26 -23.58
C VAL A 572 -3.39 4.29 -24.75
N GLU A 573 -3.95 3.09 -24.63
CA GLU A 573 -3.83 2.04 -25.66
C GLU A 573 -4.93 2.12 -26.75
N GLY A 574 -6.03 2.84 -26.49
CA GLY A 574 -7.15 2.96 -27.42
C GLY A 574 -7.97 1.68 -27.59
N ILE A 575 -7.98 0.80 -26.59
CA ILE A 575 -8.64 -0.50 -26.62
C ILE A 575 -10.05 -0.38 -26.07
N ARG A 576 -11.04 -0.89 -26.83
CA ARG A 576 -12.46 -0.97 -26.43
C ARG A 576 -13.02 0.34 -25.86
N THR A 577 -12.73 1.45 -26.54
CA THR A 577 -13.26 2.79 -26.20
C THR A 577 -14.78 2.90 -26.40
N ASP A 578 -15.41 1.89 -27.01
CA ASP A 578 -16.86 1.74 -27.15
C ASP A 578 -17.56 1.30 -25.84
N VAL A 579 -16.85 0.61 -24.95
CA VAL A 579 -17.38 0.15 -23.66
C VAL A 579 -17.36 1.30 -22.65
N ARG A 580 -18.50 1.60 -22.02
CA ARG A 580 -18.54 2.62 -20.96
C ARG A 580 -18.30 1.98 -19.59
N VAL A 581 -17.17 2.30 -18.96
CA VAL A 581 -16.87 1.89 -17.58
C VAL A 581 -17.68 2.74 -16.59
N VAL A 582 -18.46 2.07 -15.74
CA VAL A 582 -19.28 2.64 -14.67
C VAL A 582 -18.73 2.16 -13.32
N ASN A 583 -17.90 2.96 -12.66
CA ASN A 583 -17.34 2.65 -11.36
C ASN A 583 -18.37 2.96 -10.25
N LEU A 584 -18.79 1.93 -9.53
CA LEU A 584 -19.81 2.04 -8.49
C LEU A 584 -19.38 2.92 -7.31
N SER A 585 -18.10 2.88 -6.92
CA SER A 585 -17.59 3.72 -5.83
C SER A 585 -17.70 5.20 -6.18
N LEU A 586 -17.40 5.57 -7.44
CA LEU A 586 -17.54 6.93 -7.95
C LEU A 586 -19.00 7.31 -8.25
N LEU A 587 -19.88 6.33 -8.53
CA LEU A 587 -21.32 6.53 -8.79
C LEU A 587 -22.10 7.07 -7.59
N ASN A 588 -21.45 7.22 -6.44
CA ASN A 588 -22.00 7.94 -5.28
C ASN A 588 -21.79 9.47 -5.35
N THR A 589 -21.10 9.97 -6.37
CA THR A 589 -20.69 11.38 -6.45
C THR A 589 -21.39 12.11 -7.59
N SER A 590 -21.77 13.37 -7.35
CA SER A 590 -22.51 14.16 -8.35
C SER A 590 -21.71 14.43 -9.61
N TRP A 591 -20.40 14.69 -9.46
CA TRP A 591 -19.50 14.96 -10.58
C TRP A 591 -19.40 13.75 -11.53
N TYR A 592 -19.32 12.53 -11.00
CA TYR A 592 -19.19 11.34 -11.83
C TYR A 592 -20.50 11.01 -12.55
N ILE A 593 -21.64 11.16 -11.88
CA ILE A 593 -22.96 11.00 -12.50
C ILE A 593 -23.12 11.96 -13.70
N LYS A 594 -22.74 13.23 -13.54
CA LYS A 594 -22.75 14.21 -14.64
C LYS A 594 -21.82 13.81 -15.77
N GLN A 595 -20.61 13.34 -15.47
CA GLN A 595 -19.69 12.85 -16.50
C GLN A 595 -20.23 11.64 -17.27
N LEU A 596 -20.92 10.71 -16.61
CA LEU A 596 -21.60 9.60 -17.28
C LEU A 596 -22.73 10.08 -18.20
N ARG A 597 -23.50 11.10 -17.80
CA ARG A 597 -24.59 11.69 -18.60
C ARG A 597 -24.06 12.48 -19.80
N ASP A 598 -22.99 13.25 -19.61
CA ASP A 598 -22.60 14.30 -20.55
C ASP A 598 -21.44 13.93 -21.48
N ARG A 599 -20.57 12.99 -21.08
CA ARG A 599 -19.36 12.64 -21.85
C ARG A 599 -19.51 11.29 -22.55
N GLU A 600 -19.00 11.21 -23.77
CA GLU A 600 -19.03 9.97 -24.55
C GLU A 600 -18.08 8.89 -23.99
N PRO A 601 -18.44 7.60 -24.07
CA PRO A 601 -19.75 7.08 -24.44
C PRO A 601 -20.80 7.34 -23.35
N LYS A 602 -21.91 8.02 -23.69
CA LYS A 602 -22.91 8.46 -22.70
C LYS A 602 -23.71 7.33 -22.07
N VAL A 603 -24.12 7.54 -20.83
CA VAL A 603 -25.09 6.71 -20.10
C VAL A 603 -26.40 7.47 -20.01
N ALA A 604 -27.48 6.87 -20.52
CA ALA A 604 -28.82 7.45 -20.43
C ALA A 604 -29.25 7.56 -18.95
N MET A 605 -29.70 8.74 -18.55
CA MET A 605 -30.24 9.02 -17.20
C MET A 605 -31.75 9.30 -17.23
N ALA A 606 -32.42 8.99 -18.35
CA ALA A 606 -33.86 9.04 -18.54
C ALA A 606 -34.30 8.05 -19.62
N ARG A 607 -35.60 7.70 -19.65
CA ARG A 607 -36.14 6.88 -20.75
C ARG A 607 -36.19 7.67 -22.07
N PRO A 608 -36.14 6.99 -23.22
CA PRO A 608 -36.29 7.64 -24.52
C PRO A 608 -37.52 8.56 -24.58
N GLY A 609 -37.29 9.84 -24.92
CA GLY A 609 -38.33 10.86 -24.99
C GLY A 609 -38.62 11.62 -23.67
N GLN A 610 -37.93 11.30 -22.58
CA GLN A 610 -37.98 12.04 -21.32
C GLN A 610 -36.73 12.94 -21.15
N PRO A 611 -36.83 14.06 -20.40
CA PRO A 611 -35.67 14.88 -20.12
C PRO A 611 -34.70 14.16 -19.17
N GLU A 612 -33.41 14.25 -19.47
CA GLU A 612 -32.33 13.78 -18.60
C GLU A 612 -32.36 14.44 -17.22
N LEU A 613 -31.72 13.80 -16.23
CA LEU A 613 -31.58 14.38 -14.88
C LEU A 613 -30.91 15.76 -14.95
N THR A 614 -31.46 16.73 -14.21
CA THR A 614 -30.88 18.09 -14.13
C THR A 614 -29.74 18.16 -13.11
N ASP A 615 -28.80 19.10 -13.30
CA ASP A 615 -27.69 19.31 -12.35
C ASP A 615 -28.17 19.60 -10.93
N ILE A 616 -29.22 20.42 -10.81
CA ILE A 616 -29.84 20.77 -9.52
C ILE A 616 -30.36 19.52 -8.82
N TYR A 617 -30.99 18.62 -9.55
CA TYR A 617 -31.45 17.36 -8.98
C TYR A 617 -30.28 16.48 -8.51
N ILE A 618 -29.26 16.32 -9.36
CA ILE A 618 -28.09 15.49 -9.03
C ILE A 618 -27.37 16.03 -7.78
N ASP A 619 -27.09 17.34 -7.73
CA ASP A 619 -26.34 17.94 -6.63
C ASP A 619 -27.16 18.08 -5.35
N SER A 620 -28.37 18.63 -5.44
CA SER A 620 -29.14 19.08 -4.27
C SER A 620 -30.22 18.09 -3.81
N THR A 621 -30.49 17.03 -4.57
CA THR A 621 -31.51 16.02 -4.20
C THR A 621 -30.91 14.63 -4.10
N LEU A 622 -30.19 14.19 -5.12
CA LEU A 622 -29.66 12.83 -5.18
C LEU A 622 -28.42 12.66 -4.31
N CYS A 623 -27.43 13.54 -4.48
CA CYS A 623 -26.13 13.45 -3.81
C CYS A 623 -26.03 14.24 -2.50
N ASP A 624 -27.14 14.78 -2.00
CA ASP A 624 -27.13 15.49 -0.73
C ASP A 624 -26.93 14.51 0.45
N THR A 625 -25.81 14.69 1.14
CA THR A 625 -25.41 13.88 2.29
C THR A 625 -25.80 14.51 3.63
N GLN A 626 -26.56 15.61 3.63
CA GLN A 626 -27.05 16.19 4.87
C GLN A 626 -27.95 15.19 5.63
N LEU A 627 -27.71 15.07 6.94
CA LEU A 627 -28.45 14.15 7.82
C LEU A 627 -29.97 14.36 7.73
N VAL A 628 -30.41 15.62 7.55
CA VAL A 628 -31.83 15.98 7.46
C VAL A 628 -32.51 15.43 6.21
N ASP A 629 -31.76 15.03 5.18
CA ASP A 629 -32.27 14.57 3.90
C ASP A 629 -32.14 13.05 3.69
N LEU A 630 -31.52 12.33 4.64
CA LEU A 630 -31.40 10.87 4.59
C LEU A 630 -32.76 10.16 4.47
N TYR A 631 -33.84 10.75 5.01
CA TYR A 631 -35.19 10.18 4.91
C TYR A 631 -35.67 10.00 3.46
N LYS A 632 -35.15 10.81 2.51
CA LYS A 632 -35.46 10.72 1.08
C LYS A 632 -34.94 9.43 0.44
N ARG A 633 -33.96 8.78 1.06
CA ARG A 633 -33.33 7.54 0.59
C ARG A 633 -33.77 6.29 1.36
N VAL A 634 -34.78 6.42 2.23
CA VAL A 634 -35.30 5.30 3.01
C VAL A 634 -35.94 4.28 2.08
N TRP A 635 -35.39 3.07 2.11
CA TRP A 635 -35.88 1.96 1.31
C TRP A 635 -37.04 1.30 2.03
N ARG A 636 -38.28 1.56 1.59
CA ARG A 636 -39.50 1.07 2.25
C ARG A 636 -40.01 -0.20 1.57
N GLU A 637 -40.82 -0.97 2.29
CA GLU A 637 -41.52 -2.11 1.69
C GLU A 637 -42.56 -1.65 0.64
N PRO A 638 -42.72 -2.39 -0.47
CA PRO A 638 -41.96 -3.59 -0.85
C PRO A 638 -40.54 -3.24 -1.32
N LYS A 639 -39.54 -4.06 -0.95
CA LYS A 639 -38.12 -3.89 -1.37
C LYS A 639 -37.86 -4.18 -2.86
N THR A 640 -38.88 -4.09 -3.70
CA THR A 640 -38.82 -4.28 -5.15
C THR A 640 -38.86 -2.90 -5.82
N PRO A 641 -37.84 -2.53 -6.64
CA PRO A 641 -37.86 -1.28 -7.38
C PRO A 641 -39.00 -1.22 -8.38
N TYR A 642 -39.70 -0.08 -8.41
CA TYR A 642 -40.73 0.21 -9.41
C TYR A 642 -40.19 0.03 -10.83
N GLU A 643 -38.96 0.46 -11.07
CA GLU A 643 -38.23 0.31 -12.31
C GLU A 643 -38.16 -1.17 -12.76
N TYR A 644 -37.89 -2.08 -11.84
CA TYR A 644 -37.80 -3.52 -12.12
C TYR A 644 -39.16 -4.14 -12.37
N GLU A 645 -40.19 -3.75 -11.63
CA GLU A 645 -41.58 -4.16 -11.91
C GLU A 645 -41.99 -3.79 -13.34
N GLN A 646 -41.67 -2.56 -13.78
CA GLN A 646 -41.95 -2.10 -15.14
C GLN A 646 -41.16 -2.85 -16.22
N MET A 647 -40.04 -3.49 -15.86
CA MET A 647 -39.21 -4.30 -16.76
C MET A 647 -39.54 -5.80 -16.70
N GLY A 648 -40.43 -6.22 -15.80
CA GLY A 648 -40.69 -7.64 -15.53
C GLY A 648 -39.53 -8.35 -14.81
N ILE A 649 -38.67 -7.61 -14.10
CA ILE A 649 -37.58 -8.16 -13.29
C ILE A 649 -38.13 -8.38 -11.87
N ASP A 650 -38.22 -9.64 -11.46
CA ASP A 650 -38.76 -10.05 -10.17
C ASP A 650 -37.62 -10.38 -9.19
N VAL A 651 -37.12 -9.34 -8.53
CA VAL A 651 -36.03 -9.40 -7.53
C VAL A 651 -36.25 -8.37 -6.41
N GLN A 652 -35.72 -8.65 -5.23
CA GLN A 652 -35.65 -7.68 -4.13
C GLN A 652 -34.26 -7.07 -4.02
N VAL A 653 -34.20 -5.78 -3.70
CA VAL A 653 -32.95 -5.06 -3.46
C VAL A 653 -32.74 -4.89 -1.96
N SER A 654 -31.63 -5.42 -1.44
CA SER A 654 -31.26 -5.23 -0.05
C SER A 654 -30.80 -3.79 0.21
N PRO A 655 -31.20 -3.17 1.33
CA PRO A 655 -30.66 -1.89 1.72
C PRO A 655 -29.20 -2.01 2.18
N GLN A 656 -28.55 -0.87 2.40
CA GLN A 656 -27.21 -0.81 2.98
C GLN A 656 -27.16 -1.57 4.31
N PRO A 657 -26.15 -2.44 4.54
CA PRO A 657 -26.03 -3.20 5.79
C PRO A 657 -26.12 -2.30 7.03
N GLY A 658 -26.99 -2.66 7.97
CA GLY A 658 -27.21 -1.90 9.22
C GLY A 658 -28.16 -0.70 9.08
N HIS A 659 -28.71 -0.42 7.90
CA HIS A 659 -29.58 0.72 7.64
C HIS A 659 -30.75 0.34 6.70
N ASP A 660 -31.87 1.05 6.80
CA ASP A 660 -32.98 0.95 5.82
C ASP A 660 -32.84 2.00 4.71
N LEU A 661 -31.64 2.13 4.13
CA LEU A 661 -31.30 3.15 3.14
C LEU A 661 -30.68 2.53 1.90
N LEU A 662 -31.01 3.03 0.71
CA LEU A 662 -30.23 2.76 -0.49
C LEU A 662 -29.05 3.73 -0.60
N ARG A 663 -27.91 3.25 -1.09
CA ARG A 663 -26.79 4.12 -1.47
C ARG A 663 -27.12 4.81 -2.78
N ILE A 664 -26.47 5.93 -3.05
CA ILE A 664 -26.67 6.67 -4.30
C ILE A 664 -26.31 5.78 -5.50
N GLN A 665 -25.22 5.02 -5.41
CA GLN A 665 -24.86 4.04 -6.44
C GLN A 665 -25.94 2.98 -6.70
N ASP A 666 -26.73 2.58 -5.70
CA ASP A 666 -27.77 1.56 -5.85
C ASP A 666 -28.95 2.14 -6.63
N ILE A 667 -29.39 3.35 -6.25
CA ILE A 667 -30.43 4.12 -6.96
C ILE A 667 -30.03 4.33 -8.42
N MET A 668 -28.78 4.76 -8.65
CA MET A 668 -28.27 4.99 -9.99
C MET A 668 -28.12 3.70 -10.80
N SER A 669 -27.72 2.59 -10.20
CA SER A 669 -27.60 1.31 -10.91
C SER A 669 -28.97 0.80 -11.36
N ILE A 670 -29.98 0.87 -10.49
CA ILE A 670 -31.38 0.56 -10.83
C ILE A 670 -31.86 1.46 -11.98
N GLY A 671 -31.64 2.77 -11.84
CA GLY A 671 -32.00 3.76 -12.85
C GLY A 671 -31.34 3.48 -14.21
N ILE A 672 -30.02 3.29 -14.25
CA ILE A 672 -29.27 3.04 -15.49
C ILE A 672 -29.78 1.78 -16.20
N VAL A 673 -30.03 0.70 -15.47
CA VAL A 673 -30.62 -0.54 -16.03
C VAL A 673 -31.97 -0.26 -16.68
N TYR A 674 -32.79 0.57 -16.03
CA TYR A 674 -34.13 0.94 -16.49
C TYR A 674 -34.13 1.92 -17.68
N TRP A 675 -33.30 2.96 -17.63
CA TRP A 675 -33.19 3.99 -18.66
C TRP A 675 -32.55 3.46 -19.93
N ASN A 676 -31.57 2.56 -19.81
CA ASN A 676 -30.94 1.87 -20.93
C ASN A 676 -31.94 1.07 -21.77
N ASN A 677 -33.08 0.63 -21.20
CA ASN A 677 -34.17 -0.05 -21.91
C ASN A 677 -33.71 -1.19 -22.85
N ARG A 678 -32.67 -1.93 -22.45
CA ARG A 678 -32.04 -3.02 -23.23
C ARG A 678 -31.41 -2.59 -24.56
N GLU A 679 -31.11 -1.30 -24.75
CA GLU A 679 -30.45 -0.80 -25.96
C GLU A 679 -28.96 -1.20 -26.01
N ARG A 680 -28.28 -1.14 -24.86
CA ARG A 680 -26.88 -1.57 -24.72
C ARG A 680 -26.77 -2.79 -23.80
N PRO A 681 -25.90 -3.77 -24.09
CA PRO A 681 -25.59 -4.84 -23.15
C PRO A 681 -25.04 -4.27 -21.82
N ILE A 682 -25.42 -4.87 -20.70
CA ILE A 682 -24.96 -4.49 -19.38
C ILE A 682 -24.14 -5.63 -18.79
N HIS A 683 -22.91 -5.33 -18.37
CA HIS A 683 -21.99 -6.25 -17.73
C HIS A 683 -21.62 -5.73 -16.34
N PHE A 684 -21.45 -6.65 -15.40
CA PHE A 684 -20.79 -6.41 -14.12
C PHE A 684 -19.47 -7.16 -14.08
N ALA A 685 -18.37 -6.52 -13.73
CA ALA A 685 -17.12 -7.25 -13.49
C ALA A 685 -17.31 -8.27 -12.36
N ILE A 686 -16.63 -9.42 -12.40
CA ILE A 686 -16.74 -10.47 -11.36
C ILE A 686 -16.44 -9.90 -9.97
N THR A 687 -15.50 -8.96 -9.89
CA THR A 687 -15.08 -8.23 -8.68
C THR A 687 -16.18 -7.39 -8.04
N VAL A 688 -17.25 -7.08 -8.76
CA VAL A 688 -18.43 -6.45 -8.18
C VAL A 688 -19.12 -7.49 -7.28
N ALA A 689 -19.04 -7.29 -5.96
CA ALA A 689 -19.73 -8.16 -5.00
C ALA A 689 -21.26 -8.19 -5.24
N SER A 690 -21.91 -9.32 -4.99
CA SER A 690 -23.37 -9.49 -5.18
C SER A 690 -24.21 -8.38 -4.51
N GLY A 691 -23.84 -7.94 -3.30
CA GLY A 691 -24.50 -6.83 -2.60
C GLY A 691 -24.40 -5.47 -3.32
N ASN A 692 -23.57 -5.34 -4.35
CA ASN A 692 -23.44 -4.14 -5.19
C ASN A 692 -24.09 -4.32 -6.58
N ARG A 693 -24.70 -5.48 -6.86
CA ARG A 693 -25.38 -5.79 -8.13
C ARG A 693 -26.90 -5.56 -8.07
N VAL A 694 -27.37 -4.86 -7.03
CA VAL A 694 -28.78 -4.44 -6.86
C VAL A 694 -29.79 -5.57 -7.09
N GLY A 695 -29.50 -6.77 -6.55
CA GLY A 695 -30.39 -7.93 -6.61
C GLY A 695 -30.51 -8.61 -7.99
N LEU A 696 -29.73 -8.18 -8.99
CA LEU A 696 -29.82 -8.71 -10.36
C LEU A 696 -29.18 -10.09 -10.54
N ASP A 697 -28.50 -10.66 -9.54
CA ASP A 697 -27.80 -11.95 -9.64
C ASP A 697 -28.61 -13.08 -10.33
N PRO A 698 -29.93 -13.27 -10.09
CA PRO A 698 -30.72 -14.29 -10.80
C PRO A 698 -30.84 -14.10 -12.32
N TYR A 699 -30.50 -12.92 -12.83
CA TYR A 699 -30.53 -12.54 -14.25
C TYR A 699 -29.12 -12.33 -14.82
N LEU A 700 -28.07 -12.63 -14.04
CA LEU A 700 -26.69 -12.45 -14.48
C LEU A 700 -26.09 -13.78 -14.93
N GLU A 701 -25.56 -13.81 -16.15
CA GLU A 701 -24.83 -14.96 -16.69
C GLU A 701 -23.34 -14.64 -16.79
N MET A 702 -22.48 -15.52 -16.27
CA MET A 702 -21.03 -15.37 -16.41
C MET A 702 -20.61 -15.64 -17.85
N GLN A 703 -19.95 -14.68 -18.49
CA GLN A 703 -19.49 -14.76 -19.90
C GLN A 703 -17.99 -14.50 -20.04
N GLY A 704 -17.20 -14.90 -19.04
CA GLY A 704 -15.79 -14.54 -18.92
C GLY A 704 -15.54 -13.77 -17.64
N MET A 705 -14.69 -12.74 -17.68
CA MET A 705 -14.37 -11.90 -16.53
C MET A 705 -15.50 -10.93 -16.13
N THR A 706 -16.66 -11.09 -16.76
CA THR A 706 -17.87 -10.30 -16.51
C THR A 706 -19.11 -11.18 -16.40
N MET A 707 -20.11 -10.64 -15.74
CA MET A 707 -21.46 -11.16 -15.60
C MET A 707 -22.40 -10.30 -16.45
N LYS A 708 -22.96 -10.85 -17.53
CA LYS A 708 -23.89 -10.16 -18.43
C LYS A 708 -25.32 -10.23 -17.92
N LEU A 709 -26.04 -9.10 -18.00
CA LEU A 709 -27.46 -9.05 -17.69
C LEU A 709 -28.29 -9.65 -18.83
N MET A 710 -29.03 -10.71 -18.50
CA MET A 710 -29.90 -11.46 -19.41
C MET A 710 -31.36 -11.00 -19.26
N PRO A 711 -32.16 -11.10 -20.34
CA PRO A 711 -33.57 -10.69 -20.31
C PRO A 711 -34.45 -11.62 -19.46
N GLU A 712 -34.01 -12.85 -19.22
CA GLU A 712 -34.70 -13.89 -18.46
C GLU A 712 -33.80 -14.40 -17.33
N LYS A 713 -34.40 -15.07 -16.33
CA LYS A 713 -33.64 -15.68 -15.24
C LYS A 713 -32.72 -16.76 -15.79
N VAL A 714 -31.47 -16.73 -15.37
CA VAL A 714 -30.44 -17.65 -15.84
C VAL A 714 -30.46 -18.90 -14.97
N SER A 715 -30.52 -20.07 -15.59
CA SER A 715 -30.41 -21.36 -14.91
C SER A 715 -29.08 -22.02 -15.31
N GLY A 716 -28.05 -21.85 -14.49
CA GLY A 716 -26.75 -22.47 -14.75
C GLY A 716 -25.61 -21.66 -14.16
N PRO A 717 -24.40 -22.24 -14.14
CA PRO A 717 -23.23 -21.60 -13.56
C PRO A 717 -22.68 -20.47 -14.46
N GLY A 718 -22.83 -20.57 -15.79
CA GLY A 718 -22.39 -19.56 -16.76
C GLY A 718 -22.52 -20.05 -18.22
N SER A 719 -22.15 -19.20 -19.18
CA SER A 719 -22.21 -19.50 -20.62
C SER A 719 -21.00 -20.33 -21.06
N ILE A 720 -21.22 -21.57 -21.47
CA ILE A 720 -20.15 -22.45 -21.99
C ILE A 720 -19.47 -21.84 -23.22
N GLU A 721 -20.26 -21.35 -24.18
CA GLU A 721 -19.75 -20.78 -25.42
C GLU A 721 -18.86 -19.56 -25.15
N ALA A 722 -19.36 -18.59 -24.38
CA ALA A 722 -18.61 -17.37 -24.10
C ALA A 722 -17.37 -17.63 -23.23
N LEU A 723 -17.48 -18.47 -22.19
CA LEU A 723 -16.34 -18.79 -21.32
C LEU A 723 -15.23 -19.53 -22.09
N SER A 724 -15.58 -20.55 -22.87
CA SER A 724 -14.59 -21.31 -23.64
C SER A 724 -13.93 -20.45 -24.72
N HIS A 725 -14.70 -19.67 -25.49
CA HIS A 725 -14.14 -18.75 -26.48
C HIS A 725 -13.21 -17.74 -25.83
N ASN A 726 -13.62 -17.12 -24.72
CA ASN A 726 -12.78 -16.13 -24.05
C ASN A 726 -11.49 -16.73 -23.48
N LEU A 727 -11.56 -17.87 -22.79
CA LEU A 727 -10.40 -18.52 -22.19
C LEU A 727 -9.40 -19.04 -23.22
N TYR A 728 -9.88 -19.71 -24.29
CA TYR A 728 -8.99 -20.38 -25.25
C TYR A 728 -8.56 -19.49 -26.43
N GLU A 729 -9.37 -18.52 -26.85
CA GLU A 729 -9.15 -17.80 -28.11
C GLU A 729 -8.87 -16.30 -27.93
N VAL A 730 -9.35 -15.69 -26.85
CA VAL A 730 -9.34 -14.21 -26.69
C VAL A 730 -8.34 -13.74 -25.64
N TYR A 731 -8.27 -14.43 -24.50
CA TYR A 731 -7.51 -13.97 -23.35
C TYR A 731 -5.99 -14.07 -23.52
N ARG A 732 -5.29 -13.22 -22.78
CA ARG A 732 -3.83 -13.19 -22.67
C ARG A 732 -3.40 -13.63 -21.27
N PHE A 733 -2.35 -14.44 -21.20
CA PHE A 733 -1.87 -15.05 -19.95
C PHE A 733 -0.35 -14.90 -19.73
N ARG A 734 0.29 -13.83 -20.24
CA ARG A 734 1.76 -13.76 -20.37
C ARG A 734 2.52 -14.02 -19.07
N SER A 735 2.04 -13.49 -17.95
CA SER A 735 2.71 -13.54 -16.64
C SER A 735 1.82 -14.11 -15.55
N ILE A 736 0.63 -14.61 -15.92
CA ILE A 736 -0.41 -14.97 -14.96
C ILE A 736 0.00 -16.19 -14.13
N ASN A 737 0.55 -17.22 -14.76
CA ASN A 737 1.03 -18.44 -14.10
C ASN A 737 2.57 -18.54 -14.04
N ASP A 738 3.28 -17.42 -14.22
CA ASP A 738 4.75 -17.42 -14.22
C ASP A 738 5.29 -17.36 -12.77
N PRO A 739 5.99 -18.39 -12.26
CA PRO A 739 6.53 -18.40 -10.89
C PRO A 739 7.69 -17.41 -10.68
N ASP A 740 8.37 -16.98 -11.74
CA ASP A 740 9.46 -16.00 -11.65
C ASP A 740 8.92 -14.58 -11.43
N VAL A 741 7.65 -14.32 -11.76
CA VAL A 741 6.96 -13.05 -11.51
C VAL A 741 6.35 -13.07 -10.11
N PHE A 742 6.82 -12.15 -9.26
CA PHE A 742 6.29 -11.97 -7.92
C PHE A 742 4.84 -11.47 -7.95
N LYS A 743 3.96 -12.15 -7.20
CA LYS A 743 2.55 -11.81 -7.06
C LYS A 743 2.28 -11.44 -5.61
N ASP A 744 1.95 -10.18 -5.37
CA ASP A 744 1.47 -9.77 -4.06
C ASP A 744 0.06 -10.32 -3.77
N VAL A 745 -0.36 -10.29 -2.51
CA VAL A 745 -1.65 -10.80 -2.05
C VAL A 745 -2.86 -10.24 -2.83
N ASN A 746 -2.82 -8.96 -3.22
CA ASN A 746 -3.91 -8.38 -4.00
C ASN A 746 -3.91 -8.89 -5.43
N THR A 747 -2.73 -9.03 -6.02
CA THR A 747 -2.57 -9.66 -7.33
C THR A 747 -3.10 -11.09 -7.31
N SER A 748 -2.68 -11.93 -6.36
CA SER A 748 -3.17 -13.31 -6.21
C SER A 748 -4.70 -13.38 -5.99
N ARG A 749 -5.26 -12.44 -5.23
CA ARG A 749 -6.72 -12.33 -5.05
C ARG A 749 -7.43 -11.99 -6.36
N LEU A 750 -6.90 -11.06 -7.16
CA LEU A 750 -7.48 -10.69 -8.44
C LEU A 750 -7.36 -11.82 -9.48
N LEU A 751 -6.28 -12.59 -9.46
CA LEU A 751 -6.15 -13.79 -10.27
C LEU A 751 -7.21 -14.87 -9.93
N GLY A 752 -7.80 -14.78 -8.73
CA GLY A 752 -9.05 -15.48 -8.36
C GLY A 752 -10.17 -15.37 -9.39
N ASN A 753 -10.23 -14.31 -10.20
CA ASN A 753 -11.26 -14.15 -11.21
C ASN A 753 -11.07 -15.08 -12.42
N TYR A 754 -9.82 -15.40 -12.79
CA TYR A 754 -9.56 -16.42 -13.81
C TYR A 754 -9.94 -17.80 -13.29
N ARG A 755 -9.60 -18.09 -12.02
CA ARG A 755 -10.03 -19.31 -11.34
C ARG A 755 -11.55 -19.45 -11.34
N ALA A 756 -12.26 -18.37 -11.02
CA ALA A 756 -13.72 -18.35 -11.10
C ALA A 756 -14.22 -18.68 -12.53
N CYS A 757 -13.61 -18.13 -13.59
CA CYS A 757 -13.99 -18.46 -14.96
C CYS A 757 -13.80 -19.96 -15.27
N VAL A 758 -12.65 -20.51 -14.89
CA VAL A 758 -12.32 -21.94 -15.07
C VAL A 758 -13.29 -22.83 -14.30
N MET A 759 -13.53 -22.54 -13.01
CA MET A 759 -14.40 -23.37 -12.17
C MET A 759 -15.86 -23.30 -12.62
N THR A 760 -16.33 -22.13 -13.06
CA THR A 760 -17.67 -21.99 -13.65
C THR A 760 -17.81 -22.80 -14.92
N LEU A 761 -16.82 -22.77 -15.82
CA LEU A 761 -16.86 -23.56 -17.05
C LEU A 761 -16.75 -25.07 -16.75
N ALA A 762 -15.93 -25.46 -15.77
CA ALA A 762 -15.83 -26.84 -15.29
C ALA A 762 -17.17 -27.35 -14.73
N GLU A 763 -17.85 -26.53 -13.93
CA GLU A 763 -19.20 -26.85 -13.45
C GLU A 763 -20.21 -26.95 -14.59
N ALA A 764 -20.14 -26.07 -15.58
CA ALA A 764 -21.01 -26.10 -16.75
C ALA A 764 -20.82 -27.39 -17.58
N TYR A 765 -19.58 -27.75 -17.90
CA TYR A 765 -19.28 -29.02 -18.58
C TYR A 765 -19.75 -30.23 -17.79
N ARG A 766 -19.57 -30.22 -16.46
CA ARG A 766 -20.07 -31.30 -15.59
C ARG A 766 -21.60 -31.41 -15.66
N ASN A 767 -22.32 -30.29 -15.58
CA ASN A 767 -23.78 -30.29 -15.60
C ASN A 767 -24.35 -30.82 -16.94
N GLU A 768 -23.58 -30.72 -18.03
CA GLU A 768 -23.93 -31.27 -19.35
C GLU A 768 -23.29 -32.64 -19.65
N ASP A 769 -22.64 -33.29 -18.67
CA ASP A 769 -21.94 -34.58 -18.82
C ASP A 769 -20.79 -34.59 -19.86
N ARG A 770 -20.14 -33.43 -20.04
CA ARG A 770 -19.02 -33.20 -20.97
C ARG A 770 -17.66 -33.44 -20.29
N LEU A 771 -17.42 -34.69 -19.88
CA LEU A 771 -16.30 -35.04 -19.00
C LEU A 771 -14.92 -34.95 -19.67
N ASP A 772 -14.84 -35.12 -20.99
CA ASP A 772 -13.57 -35.01 -21.73
C ASP A 772 -13.11 -33.55 -21.79
N GLU A 773 -14.01 -32.61 -22.13
CA GLU A 773 -13.72 -31.17 -22.12
C GLU A 773 -13.44 -30.63 -20.72
N LEU A 774 -14.12 -31.17 -19.70
CA LEU A 774 -13.80 -30.87 -18.29
C LEU A 774 -12.35 -31.25 -17.98
N ALA A 775 -11.93 -32.46 -18.37
CA ALA A 775 -10.57 -32.92 -18.10
C ALA A 775 -9.52 -32.14 -18.88
N GLU A 776 -9.82 -31.71 -20.11
CA GLU A 776 -8.95 -30.83 -20.91
C GLU A 776 -8.81 -29.44 -20.28
N LEU A 777 -9.93 -28.84 -19.87
CA LEU A 777 -9.96 -27.53 -19.23
C LEU A 777 -9.11 -27.48 -17.96
N LEU A 778 -9.26 -28.47 -17.07
CA LEU A 778 -8.55 -28.47 -15.80
C LEU A 778 -7.04 -28.66 -15.99
N ARG A 779 -6.59 -29.47 -16.97
CA ARG A 779 -5.16 -29.57 -17.32
C ARG A 779 -4.63 -28.29 -17.93
N TRP A 780 -5.38 -27.70 -18.87
CA TRP A 780 -5.00 -26.42 -19.47
C TRP A 780 -4.89 -25.32 -18.39
N ALA A 781 -5.80 -25.32 -17.43
CA ALA A 781 -5.82 -24.35 -16.34
C ALA A 781 -4.62 -24.50 -15.41
N GLU A 782 -4.18 -25.72 -15.09
CA GLU A 782 -2.96 -25.98 -14.32
C GLU A 782 -1.72 -25.34 -14.97
N GLU A 783 -1.61 -25.41 -16.29
CA GLU A 783 -0.47 -24.86 -17.03
C GLU A 783 -0.59 -23.34 -17.28
N THR A 784 -1.80 -22.79 -17.36
CA THR A 784 -2.03 -21.44 -17.88
C THR A 784 -2.51 -20.42 -16.84
N VAL A 785 -3.19 -20.87 -15.80
CA VAL A 785 -3.81 -20.03 -14.77
C VAL A 785 -3.19 -20.37 -13.42
N ASP A 786 -2.89 -19.36 -12.62
CA ASP A 786 -2.57 -19.54 -11.21
C ASP A 786 -3.83 -20.04 -10.48
N LEU A 787 -3.94 -21.36 -10.29
CA LEU A 787 -5.05 -22.01 -9.58
C LEU A 787 -4.95 -21.80 -8.07
N GLY A 788 -3.74 -21.65 -7.52
CA GLY A 788 -3.50 -21.67 -6.09
C GLY A 788 -4.12 -22.89 -5.38
N TRP A 789 -3.91 -22.97 -4.07
CA TRP A 789 -4.43 -24.13 -3.32
C TRP A 789 -5.97 -24.22 -3.35
N GLN A 790 -6.70 -23.10 -3.37
CA GLN A 790 -8.18 -23.14 -3.42
C GLN A 790 -8.70 -23.64 -4.77
N GLY A 791 -8.04 -23.26 -5.87
CA GLY A 791 -8.41 -23.70 -7.21
C GLY A 791 -8.06 -25.16 -7.43
N LEU A 792 -6.90 -25.61 -6.92
CA LEU A 792 -6.51 -27.03 -6.92
C LEU A 792 -7.48 -27.89 -6.11
N TYR A 793 -7.88 -27.42 -4.92
CA TYR A 793 -8.93 -28.08 -4.12
C TYR A 793 -10.25 -28.20 -4.89
N SER A 794 -10.68 -27.12 -5.54
CA SER A 794 -11.92 -27.11 -6.33
C SER A 794 -11.83 -28.05 -7.54
N ALA A 795 -10.71 -28.04 -8.26
CA ALA A 795 -10.41 -28.94 -9.37
C ALA A 795 -10.46 -30.43 -8.93
N SER A 796 -9.91 -30.74 -7.75
CA SER A 796 -10.01 -32.08 -7.16
C SER A 796 -11.47 -32.54 -7.01
N GLU A 797 -12.35 -31.69 -6.50
CA GLU A 797 -13.77 -32.05 -6.33
C GLU A 797 -14.49 -32.30 -7.68
N HIS A 798 -14.11 -31.55 -8.72
CA HIS A 798 -14.59 -31.81 -10.08
C HIS A 798 -14.12 -33.17 -10.60
N TYR A 799 -12.83 -33.51 -10.46
CA TYR A 799 -12.31 -34.82 -10.86
C TYR A 799 -12.91 -35.97 -10.06
N ARG A 800 -13.10 -35.80 -8.74
CA ARG A 800 -13.71 -36.81 -7.87
C ARG A 800 -15.13 -37.13 -8.34
N THR A 801 -15.90 -36.10 -8.67
CA THR A 801 -17.29 -36.25 -9.14
C THR A 801 -17.35 -36.86 -10.54
N ALA A 802 -16.36 -36.59 -11.39
CA ALA A 802 -16.19 -37.21 -12.71
C ALA A 802 -15.67 -38.66 -12.67
N GLY A 803 -15.50 -39.27 -11.48
CA GLY A 803 -15.01 -40.64 -11.33
C GLY A 803 -13.51 -40.81 -11.56
N ARG A 804 -12.74 -39.72 -11.59
CA ARG A 804 -11.27 -39.69 -11.76
C ARG A 804 -10.57 -39.54 -10.43
N SER A 805 -10.68 -40.57 -9.59
CA SER A 805 -10.19 -40.55 -8.21
C SER A 805 -8.67 -40.38 -8.08
N ASP A 806 -7.92 -40.82 -9.09
CA ASP A 806 -6.47 -40.63 -9.20
C ASP A 806 -6.10 -39.15 -9.27
N LEU A 807 -6.68 -38.42 -10.22
CA LEU A 807 -6.43 -36.99 -10.42
C LEU A 807 -6.97 -36.14 -9.26
N ALA A 808 -8.09 -36.54 -8.67
CA ALA A 808 -8.62 -35.86 -7.49
C ALA A 808 -7.63 -35.88 -6.31
N VAL A 809 -7.00 -37.03 -6.05
CA VAL A 809 -5.98 -37.15 -5.01
C VAL A 809 -4.74 -36.30 -5.34
N GLU A 810 -4.30 -36.30 -6.59
CA GLU A 810 -3.14 -35.53 -7.05
C GLU A 810 -3.31 -34.03 -6.79
N PHE A 811 -4.41 -33.44 -7.29
CA PHE A 811 -4.70 -32.01 -7.13
C PHE A 811 -4.95 -31.62 -5.68
N LEU A 812 -5.64 -32.47 -4.91
CA LEU A 812 -5.87 -32.21 -3.49
C LEU A 812 -4.57 -32.26 -2.67
N HIS A 813 -3.65 -33.16 -3.04
CA HIS A 813 -2.34 -33.23 -2.42
C HIS A 813 -1.53 -31.95 -2.72
N GLN A 814 -1.46 -31.54 -3.99
CA GLN A 814 -0.81 -30.29 -4.39
C GLN A 814 -1.40 -29.08 -3.64
N ALA A 815 -2.73 -28.99 -3.51
CA ALA A 815 -3.40 -27.95 -2.74
C ALA A 815 -2.90 -27.89 -1.28
N GLY A 816 -2.75 -29.05 -0.63
CA GLY A 816 -2.23 -29.12 0.74
C GLY A 816 -0.78 -28.64 0.85
N LEU A 817 0.06 -28.98 -0.13
CA LEU A 817 1.46 -28.55 -0.18
C LEU A 817 1.59 -27.04 -0.41
N GLU A 818 0.86 -26.51 -1.39
CA GLU A 818 0.89 -25.09 -1.73
C GLU A 818 0.34 -24.22 -0.59
N LEU A 819 -0.73 -24.66 0.09
CA LEU A 819 -1.25 -23.97 1.26
C LEU A 819 -0.18 -23.81 2.35
N VAL A 820 0.62 -24.84 2.59
CA VAL A 820 1.71 -24.77 3.58
C VAL A 820 2.79 -23.78 3.14
N GLU A 821 3.11 -23.72 1.85
CA GLU A 821 4.07 -22.76 1.30
C GLU A 821 3.58 -21.31 1.36
N GLU A 822 2.27 -21.10 1.33
CA GLU A 822 1.61 -19.79 1.46
C GLU A 822 1.41 -19.34 2.92
N TYR A 823 1.67 -20.19 3.92
CA TYR A 823 1.46 -19.85 5.33
C TYR A 823 2.23 -18.58 5.72
N GLY A 824 1.52 -17.61 6.29
CA GLY A 824 2.08 -16.31 6.66
C GLY A 824 2.31 -15.32 5.50
N LYS A 825 2.15 -15.77 4.25
CA LYS A 825 2.18 -14.95 3.03
C LYS A 825 0.77 -14.61 2.55
N HIS A 826 -0.18 -15.55 2.67
CA HIS A 826 -1.57 -15.37 2.29
C HIS A 826 -2.48 -15.50 3.52
N PRO A 827 -3.43 -14.57 3.76
CA PRO A 827 -4.25 -14.59 4.98
C PRO A 827 -5.12 -15.84 5.17
N SER A 828 -5.58 -16.44 4.08
CA SER A 828 -6.41 -17.67 4.11
C SER A 828 -5.60 -18.98 4.21
N ALA A 829 -4.28 -18.92 4.10
CA ALA A 829 -3.41 -20.09 4.22
C ALA A 829 -3.13 -20.35 5.71
N THR A 830 -4.13 -20.88 6.42
CA THR A 830 -4.07 -21.11 7.87
C THR A 830 -3.74 -22.56 8.20
N TYR A 831 -3.22 -22.78 9.41
CA TYR A 831 -2.93 -24.11 9.93
C TYR A 831 -4.16 -25.02 9.89
N GLU A 832 -5.34 -24.50 10.25
CA GLU A 832 -6.61 -25.25 10.24
C GLU A 832 -6.99 -25.72 8.84
N ASN A 833 -6.79 -24.89 7.82
CA ASN A 833 -7.08 -25.28 6.44
C ASN A 833 -6.13 -26.38 5.96
N GLY A 834 -4.85 -26.34 6.38
CA GLY A 834 -3.90 -27.43 6.13
C GLY A 834 -4.36 -28.77 6.73
N LEU A 835 -4.80 -28.76 7.99
CA LEU A 835 -5.37 -29.96 8.63
C LEU A 835 -6.63 -30.45 7.91
N ALA A 836 -7.51 -29.55 7.49
CA ALA A 836 -8.72 -29.90 6.76
C ALA A 836 -8.40 -30.61 5.44
N LEU A 837 -7.43 -30.12 4.66
CA LEU A 837 -7.02 -30.77 3.40
C LEU A 837 -6.43 -32.16 3.63
N GLY A 838 -5.58 -32.34 4.66
CA GLY A 838 -5.09 -33.65 5.08
C GLY A 838 -6.22 -34.62 5.46
N SER A 839 -7.23 -34.11 6.16
CA SER A 839 -8.39 -34.90 6.58
C SER A 839 -9.24 -35.37 5.39
N ILE A 840 -9.40 -34.52 4.38
CA ILE A 840 -10.13 -34.88 3.15
C ILE A 840 -9.36 -35.95 2.36
N LEU A 841 -8.04 -35.85 2.25
CA LEU A 841 -7.19 -36.88 1.61
C LEU A 841 -7.36 -38.25 2.30
N LEU A 842 -7.37 -38.28 3.62
CA LEU A 842 -7.56 -39.51 4.38
C LEU A 842 -8.99 -40.05 4.27
N ASN A 843 -9.99 -39.24 4.64
CA ASN A 843 -11.36 -39.69 4.84
C ASN A 843 -12.12 -39.95 3.54
N ASN A 844 -11.91 -39.10 2.53
CA ASN A 844 -12.65 -39.20 1.27
C ASN A 844 -11.94 -40.10 0.25
N HIS A 845 -10.60 -40.11 0.26
CA HIS A 845 -9.82 -40.79 -0.77
C HIS A 845 -8.98 -41.97 -0.28
N ARG A 846 -8.87 -42.18 1.04
CA ARG A 846 -7.95 -43.16 1.64
C ARG A 846 -6.49 -43.01 1.15
N ALA A 847 -6.10 -41.77 0.83
CA ALA A 847 -4.77 -41.41 0.34
C ALA A 847 -3.80 -41.19 1.51
N ILE A 848 -3.44 -42.29 2.19
CA ILE A 848 -2.72 -42.25 3.48
C ILE A 848 -1.36 -41.56 3.35
N ALA A 849 -0.59 -41.86 2.30
CA ALA A 849 0.74 -41.29 2.11
C ALA A 849 0.72 -39.77 1.87
N GLN A 850 -0.24 -39.30 1.05
CA GLN A 850 -0.42 -37.88 0.76
C GLN A 850 -0.93 -37.12 1.99
N ALA A 851 -1.89 -37.69 2.73
CA ALA A 851 -2.37 -37.12 3.98
C ALA A 851 -1.23 -37.00 5.00
N GLU A 852 -0.41 -38.05 5.16
CA GLU A 852 0.78 -38.04 6.03
C GLU A 852 1.73 -36.89 5.69
N GLU A 853 2.03 -36.67 4.40
CA GLU A 853 2.90 -35.57 3.97
C GLU A 853 2.32 -34.19 4.31
N VAL A 854 1.04 -33.94 3.98
CA VAL A 854 0.37 -32.67 4.27
C VAL A 854 0.35 -32.40 5.77
N TYR A 855 -0.11 -33.36 6.58
CA TYR A 855 -0.12 -33.20 8.04
C TYR A 855 1.27 -32.94 8.60
N THR A 856 2.29 -33.68 8.16
CA THR A 856 3.67 -33.48 8.63
C THR A 856 4.16 -32.06 8.35
N LYS A 857 3.90 -31.54 7.15
CA LYS A 857 4.30 -30.18 6.77
C LYS A 857 3.47 -29.12 7.48
N THR A 858 2.17 -29.33 7.67
CA THR A 858 1.30 -28.42 8.43
C THR A 858 1.71 -28.34 9.90
N ILE A 859 1.97 -29.48 10.56
CA ILE A 859 2.43 -29.53 11.96
C ILE A 859 3.74 -28.76 12.15
N ALA A 860 4.64 -28.79 11.16
CA ALA A 860 5.90 -28.05 11.22
C ALA A 860 5.71 -26.52 11.29
N LEU A 861 4.56 -25.98 10.85
CA LEU A 861 4.24 -24.55 10.95
C LEU A 861 3.96 -24.13 12.40
N GLU A 862 3.20 -24.94 13.15
CA GLU A 862 2.82 -24.68 14.54
C GLU A 862 3.03 -25.93 15.43
N PRO A 863 4.29 -26.33 15.71
CA PRO A 863 4.60 -27.63 16.30
C PRO A 863 4.16 -27.79 17.77
N ALA A 864 3.76 -26.68 18.42
CA ALA A 864 3.22 -26.69 19.78
C ALA A 864 1.72 -27.03 19.85
N ARG A 865 1.04 -27.23 18.70
CA ARG A 865 -0.37 -27.61 18.65
C ARG A 865 -0.52 -29.12 18.53
N TYR A 866 -1.31 -29.71 19.42
CA TYR A 866 -1.50 -31.16 19.46
C TYR A 866 -2.54 -31.68 18.45
N ASP A 867 -3.51 -30.86 18.03
CA ASP A 867 -4.57 -31.24 17.10
C ASP A 867 -4.05 -31.83 15.77
N GLY A 868 -2.98 -31.26 15.20
CA GLY A 868 -2.36 -31.82 14.00
C GLY A 868 -1.63 -33.14 14.28
N VAL A 869 -0.99 -33.25 15.44
CA VAL A 869 -0.30 -34.49 15.88
C VAL A 869 -1.30 -35.62 16.07
N HIS A 870 -2.47 -35.33 16.64
CA HIS A 870 -3.60 -36.26 16.74
C HIS A 870 -4.01 -36.80 15.36
N GLU A 871 -4.25 -35.90 14.40
CA GLU A 871 -4.65 -36.26 13.03
C GLU A 871 -3.58 -37.10 12.31
N LEU A 872 -2.29 -36.76 12.48
CA LEU A 872 -1.18 -37.54 11.92
C LEU A 872 -1.09 -38.94 12.56
N ALA A 873 -1.24 -39.04 13.88
CA ALA A 873 -1.22 -40.32 14.58
C ALA A 873 -2.38 -41.22 14.14
N ALA A 874 -3.58 -40.65 13.99
CA ALA A 874 -4.74 -41.35 13.44
C ALA A 874 -4.50 -41.81 11.99
N THR A 875 -3.88 -40.98 11.16
CA THR A 875 -3.49 -41.30 9.77
C THR A 875 -2.51 -42.48 9.71
N LEU A 876 -1.46 -42.46 10.52
CA LEU A 876 -0.46 -43.54 10.60
C LEU A 876 -1.09 -44.83 11.12
N GLN A 877 -1.98 -44.74 12.12
CA GLN A 877 -2.71 -45.90 12.63
C GLN A 877 -3.62 -46.51 11.54
N ALA A 878 -4.33 -45.69 10.76
CA ALA A 878 -5.15 -46.14 9.64
C ALA A 878 -4.33 -46.85 8.55
N GLY A 879 -3.05 -46.44 8.38
CA GLY A 879 -2.06 -47.09 7.51
C GLY A 879 -1.44 -48.37 8.07
N GLY A 880 -1.85 -48.83 9.25
CA GLY A 880 -1.28 -50.00 9.91
C GLY A 880 0.07 -49.75 10.59
N ARG A 881 0.51 -48.49 10.69
CA ARG A 881 1.79 -48.07 11.26
C ARG A 881 1.60 -47.55 12.70
N THR A 882 0.97 -48.36 13.56
CA THR A 882 0.62 -47.95 14.94
C THR A 882 1.85 -47.65 15.81
N GLU A 883 2.99 -48.28 15.57
CA GLU A 883 4.24 -47.95 16.26
C GLU A 883 4.76 -46.55 15.90
N ASP A 884 4.65 -46.16 14.63
CA ASP A 884 5.02 -44.81 14.18
C ASP A 884 4.05 -43.76 14.74
N ALA A 885 2.75 -44.07 14.79
CA ALA A 885 1.75 -43.22 15.43
C ALA A 885 2.08 -42.97 16.92
N MET A 886 2.45 -44.04 17.65
CA MET A 886 2.87 -43.94 19.06
C MET A 886 4.11 -43.06 19.20
N LYS A 887 5.09 -43.22 18.30
CA LYS A 887 6.32 -42.44 18.31
C LYS A 887 6.03 -40.94 18.16
N VAL A 888 5.18 -40.56 17.20
CA VAL A 888 4.84 -39.15 16.94
C VAL A 888 4.17 -38.49 18.16
N VAL A 889 3.25 -39.18 18.83
CA VAL A 889 2.61 -38.68 20.07
C VAL A 889 3.64 -38.53 21.20
N MET A 890 4.51 -39.52 21.38
CA MET A 890 5.56 -39.49 22.41
C MET A 890 6.59 -38.38 22.17
N ASP A 891 7.00 -38.16 20.92
CA ASP A 891 7.95 -37.12 20.53
C ASP A 891 7.37 -35.71 20.82
N TYR A 892 6.06 -35.51 20.59
CA TYR A 892 5.36 -34.28 20.98
C TYR A 892 5.34 -34.10 22.51
N MET A 893 4.92 -35.12 23.27
CA MET A 893 4.84 -35.05 24.73
C MET A 893 6.22 -34.76 25.37
N ALA A 894 7.29 -35.30 24.80
CA ALA A 894 8.65 -35.04 25.23
C ALA A 894 9.10 -33.59 24.96
N SER A 895 8.59 -32.96 23.90
CA SER A 895 9.03 -31.63 23.45
C SER A 895 8.18 -30.49 24.03
N TYR A 896 6.87 -30.69 24.19
CA TYR A 896 5.89 -29.64 24.53
C TYR A 896 5.08 -29.94 25.80
N GLY A 897 5.21 -31.13 26.38
CA GLY A 897 4.49 -31.55 27.59
C GLY A 897 3.21 -32.34 27.31
N GLU A 898 2.58 -32.84 28.38
CA GLU A 898 1.43 -33.73 28.31
C GLU A 898 0.11 -32.95 28.13
N ALA A 899 -0.27 -32.71 26.87
CA ALA A 899 -1.64 -32.27 26.58
C ALA A 899 -2.64 -33.38 26.97
N PRO A 900 -3.82 -33.06 27.53
CA PRO A 900 -4.82 -34.06 27.93
C PRO A 900 -5.24 -35.01 26.79
N GLU A 901 -5.35 -34.48 25.56
CA GLU A 901 -5.64 -35.27 24.37
C GLU A 901 -4.48 -36.23 24.04
N ALA A 902 -3.22 -35.82 24.23
CA ALA A 902 -2.04 -36.64 23.96
C ALA A 902 -1.95 -37.88 24.85
N VAL A 903 -2.26 -37.72 26.13
CA VAL A 903 -2.33 -38.84 27.08
C VAL A 903 -3.44 -39.83 26.68
N THR A 904 -4.55 -39.31 26.16
CA THR A 904 -5.67 -40.14 25.70
C THR A 904 -5.27 -40.97 24.47
N ASP A 905 -4.67 -40.33 23.46
CA ASP A 905 -4.22 -41.04 22.25
C ASP A 905 -3.12 -42.05 22.53
N GLN A 906 -2.17 -41.72 23.41
CA GLN A 906 -1.14 -42.65 23.86
C GLN A 906 -1.78 -43.94 24.42
N GLN A 907 -2.79 -43.82 25.29
CA GLN A 907 -3.47 -44.98 25.86
C GLN A 907 -4.23 -45.78 24.79
N VAL A 908 -4.86 -45.11 23.83
CA VAL A 908 -5.57 -45.75 22.71
C VAL A 908 -4.59 -46.54 21.83
N LEU A 909 -3.45 -45.95 21.48
CA LEU A 909 -2.42 -46.58 20.65
C LEU A 909 -1.75 -47.75 21.38
N LEU A 910 -1.50 -47.63 22.69
CA LEU A 910 -0.95 -48.71 23.51
C LEU A 910 -1.88 -49.94 23.50
N ASN A 911 -3.18 -49.72 23.74
CA ASN A 911 -4.19 -50.77 23.70
C ASN A 911 -4.30 -51.43 22.31
N ALA A 912 -4.10 -50.66 21.24
CA ALA A 912 -4.09 -51.18 19.87
C ALA A 912 -2.86 -52.07 19.60
N LEU A 913 -1.67 -51.65 20.05
CA LEU A 913 -0.44 -52.43 19.96
C LEU A 913 -0.54 -53.74 20.75
N GLU A 914 -1.03 -53.70 21.99
CA GLU A 914 -1.25 -54.89 22.82
C GLU A 914 -2.21 -55.90 22.17
N LYS A 915 -3.31 -55.41 21.58
CA LYS A 915 -4.25 -56.26 20.81
C LYS A 915 -3.60 -56.88 19.58
N SER A 916 -2.76 -56.13 18.86
CA SER A 916 -2.06 -56.64 17.68
C SER A 916 -1.03 -57.72 18.06
N ALA A 917 -0.29 -57.52 19.15
CA ALA A 917 0.67 -58.47 19.69
C ALA A 917 -0.02 -59.76 20.19
N ALA A 918 -1.14 -59.63 20.90
CA ALA A 918 -1.95 -60.76 21.34
C ALA A 918 -2.52 -61.58 20.17
N ARG A 919 -2.93 -60.91 19.08
CA ARG A 919 -3.42 -61.57 17.86
C ARG A 919 -2.30 -62.28 17.10
N ALA A 920 -1.10 -61.69 17.03
CA ALA A 920 0.07 -62.33 16.45
C ALA A 920 0.51 -63.56 17.25
N ALA A 921 0.46 -63.51 18.59
CA ALA A 921 0.72 -64.66 19.46
C ALA A 921 -0.29 -65.80 19.25
N ALA A 922 -1.58 -65.48 19.09
CA ALA A 922 -2.63 -66.47 18.84
C ALA A 922 -2.56 -67.13 17.44
N LEU A 923 -1.98 -66.45 16.45
CA LEU A 923 -1.74 -66.99 15.10
C LEU A 923 -0.44 -67.80 15.00
N GLY A 924 0.54 -67.52 15.87
CA GLY A 924 1.75 -68.34 15.99
C GLY A 924 1.50 -69.72 16.62
N ASP A 925 0.49 -69.84 17.48
CA ASP A 925 0.14 -71.07 18.20
C ASP A 925 -0.70 -72.07 17.37
N SER A 926 -1.08 -71.75 16.12
CA SER A 926 -1.92 -72.63 15.26
C SER A 926 -1.13 -73.48 14.25
N THR A 927 0.20 -73.51 14.32
CA THR A 927 1.04 -74.36 13.44
C THR A 927 1.62 -75.60 14.11
N ASP A 928 1.20 -75.94 15.33
CA ASP A 928 1.76 -77.11 16.04
C ASP A 928 0.70 -77.91 16.83
N ALA A 929 -0.32 -78.42 16.14
CA ALA A 929 -1.11 -79.58 16.61
C ALA A 929 -2.03 -80.14 15.51
N GLY A 930 -1.69 -81.30 14.94
CA GLY A 930 -2.68 -82.14 14.24
C GLY A 930 -2.21 -83.02 13.09
N THR A 931 -1.17 -83.83 13.28
CA THR A 931 -0.93 -85.01 12.42
C THR A 931 -1.72 -86.23 12.92
N ASN A 932 -2.31 -86.95 11.96
CA ASN A 932 -3.01 -88.26 11.97
C ASN A 932 -4.43 -88.27 12.56
N ASP A 933 -5.44 -88.82 11.91
CA ASP A 933 -5.43 -90.11 11.17
C ASP A 933 -6.62 -90.26 10.19
N GLY A 934 -6.43 -91.03 9.11
CA GLY A 934 -7.47 -91.88 8.50
C GLY A 934 -8.37 -91.35 7.36
N GLY A 935 -8.08 -91.78 6.12
CA GLY A 935 -9.05 -92.56 5.34
C GLY A 935 -9.92 -91.88 4.26
N GLU A 936 -9.50 -92.06 3.00
CA GLU A 936 -10.29 -92.37 1.79
C GLU A 936 -11.64 -91.68 1.49
N ALA A 937 -11.71 -90.95 0.36
CA ALA A 937 -12.38 -91.38 -0.88
C ALA A 937 -12.55 -90.22 -1.90
N GLU A 938 -12.10 -90.47 -3.15
CA GLU A 938 -12.76 -90.17 -4.45
C GLU A 938 -13.88 -89.11 -4.48
N THR A 939 -13.95 -88.10 -5.37
CA THR A 939 -13.87 -88.11 -6.84
C THR A 939 -14.25 -86.71 -7.37
N GLY A 940 -13.72 -86.32 -8.55
CA GLY A 940 -14.31 -85.36 -9.52
C GLY A 940 -14.33 -83.89 -9.10
N GLY A 941 -13.92 -82.90 -9.90
CA GLY A 941 -13.99 -82.77 -11.35
C GLY A 941 -14.63 -81.40 -11.65
N SER A 942 -13.91 -80.59 -12.43
CA SER A 942 -14.17 -79.23 -12.93
C SER A 942 -14.18 -78.07 -11.93
#